data_AF-A0A2G2LXW5-F1
#
_entry.id   AF-A0A2G2LXW5-F1
#
_cell.length_a   1.000
_cell.length_b   1.000
_cell.length_c   1.000
_cell.angle_alpha   90.00
_cell.angle_beta   90.00
_cell.angle_gamma   90.00
#
_symmetry.space_group_name_H-M   'P 1'
#
loop_
_entity.id
_entity.type
_entity.pdbx_description
1 polymer ?
#
loop_
_entity_poly.entity_id
_entity_poly.type
_entity_poly.pdbx_seq_one_letter_code
_entity_poly.pdbx_strand_id
1 'polypeptide(L)'
;MGTRRKAQRRYWLAGNREPGQDIFFVEALDKSIWKPGSAKNWDTCWYTGMPDPHVFEQLNATKTINHIPGNNGLTIKDYLYETLKAARERQASRANRARMGYFPRVYAMPNDFHELQHCAVQNPEKSWILKPKNSSRGRGIEVVQDIANIPLENTWMVQEYIDNPHVMNDRKYVLRLYVLISSVEPLRFYMHQEGFAKLASEPYNIEDPDNPFAHLTNPDINATNTDADAPVVFVGLGDYRQWLRDEGHDDEALFAKIHDLVTLTVMAVRERMRNRINVQKAPANGCYELLGVDCLVDADLKPWILECNLSPSLEVCAGLEDGGDTETIIKRNMVADMVSLLGLNAPVVDYSGLDRAERIVRRSEDEMTRAGGFQRLFPAKDSVEDYLSFFPVPRYGDMISARAVLGRELRPVRLRQNQTIEIVSEDELALYFEKNGTLYTPNPVSGWIWLQVADGADPQGIAQDLIAAHEAAHGSPSEDEQWMIHENVWDALSSWAQLGLLRRDTGDQDHPQTPPVPSPETLPPDPLMVGKCALILDYGCAAVAARLGPLFAPLKAKKHTGLNIAVQNAPVGYALAVGSQLVTTGLGLDNVAQVVARALFEQAPMKESDIAIAGTLVPISDGEAVFFAAGRMSGWEDALPLVFSALAKAGHGGGILLDMKKPKRVMPLVLPVRLNDDDADVVTTELDSMPLFAFQNWSSGGQGRLLAADLHGKPKPYVLRAMIMMERGPDKEVKLEKASLHRALDAALVSATGEQGAHLSGSQVNALNEWLEGPALYTLAFADPVLGAQKLVDELGI
;
A
#
# COMPACT_ATOMS: atom_id res chain seq x y z
N MET A 1 -63.37 -23.53 -13.97
CA MET A 1 -62.04 -23.82 -13.42
C MET A 1 -61.32 -22.49 -13.20
N GLY A 2 -61.04 -22.13 -11.95
CA GLY A 2 -60.45 -20.84 -11.60
C GLY A 2 -59.01 -20.72 -12.09
N THR A 3 -58.72 -19.65 -12.82
CA THR A 3 -57.36 -19.20 -13.11
C THR A 3 -56.65 -18.88 -11.79
N ARG A 4 -55.79 -19.79 -11.31
CA ARG A 4 -54.83 -19.48 -10.24
C ARG A 4 -54.01 -18.27 -10.70
N ARG A 5 -54.28 -17.09 -10.14
CA ARG A 5 -53.36 -15.93 -10.23
C ARG A 5 -51.98 -16.44 -9.82
N LYS A 6 -51.00 -16.46 -10.74
CA LYS A 6 -49.60 -16.72 -10.38
C LYS A 6 -49.24 -15.77 -9.24
N ALA A 7 -48.67 -16.29 -8.16
CA ALA A 7 -48.27 -15.45 -7.03
C ALA A 7 -47.27 -14.40 -7.52
N GLN A 8 -47.55 -13.12 -7.24
CA GLN A 8 -46.66 -12.00 -7.57
C GLN A 8 -45.30 -12.20 -6.88
N ARG A 9 -44.20 -12.00 -7.63
CA ARG A 9 -42.83 -12.17 -7.16
C ARG A 9 -42.50 -11.13 -6.07
N ARG A 10 -41.53 -11.44 -5.22
CA ARG A 10 -41.16 -10.64 -4.05
C ARG A 10 -39.71 -10.17 -4.11
N TYR A 11 -39.48 -8.87 -3.94
CA TYR A 11 -38.13 -8.34 -3.74
C TYR A 11 -37.88 -8.04 -2.26
N TRP A 12 -36.67 -8.30 -1.78
CA TRP A 12 -36.25 -7.97 -0.42
C TRP A 12 -35.07 -7.01 -0.45
N LEU A 13 -35.16 -5.93 0.33
CA LEU A 13 -34.09 -4.96 0.52
C LEU A 13 -33.45 -5.21 1.90
N ALA A 14 -32.14 -5.42 1.95
CA ALA A 14 -31.41 -5.88 3.14
C ALA A 14 -30.05 -5.20 3.33
N GLY A 15 -29.41 -5.41 4.49
CA GLY A 15 -28.08 -4.89 4.79
C GLY A 15 -28.05 -3.49 5.41
N ASN A 16 -26.88 -2.84 5.35
CA ASN A 16 -26.61 -1.52 5.95
C ASN A 16 -27.10 -0.40 5.03
N ARG A 17 -28.42 -0.24 4.96
CA ARG A 17 -29.07 0.63 3.96
C ARG A 17 -29.22 2.07 4.43
N GLU A 18 -28.92 2.99 3.52
CA GLU A 18 -29.38 4.39 3.58
C GLU A 18 -30.53 4.60 2.59
N PRO A 19 -31.47 5.55 2.85
CA PRO A 19 -32.70 5.69 2.05
C PRO A 19 -32.48 5.89 0.54
N GLY A 20 -31.35 6.45 0.11
CA GLY A 20 -31.04 6.72 -1.30
C GLY A 20 -30.48 5.54 -2.10
N GLN A 21 -30.03 4.47 -1.43
CA GLN A 21 -29.20 3.43 -2.07
C GLN A 21 -29.97 2.39 -2.89
N ASP A 22 -31.30 2.31 -2.75
CA ASP A 22 -32.10 1.28 -3.42
C ASP A 22 -33.22 1.87 -4.29
N ILE A 23 -33.30 3.20 -4.40
CA ILE A 23 -34.38 3.91 -5.09
C ILE A 23 -34.45 3.45 -6.55
N PHE A 24 -33.34 3.51 -7.27
CA PHE A 24 -33.30 3.14 -8.68
C PHE A 24 -33.59 1.64 -8.91
N PHE A 25 -33.20 0.77 -7.99
CA PHE A 25 -33.52 -0.65 -8.09
C PHE A 25 -35.03 -0.89 -7.98
N VAL A 26 -35.67 -0.27 -6.98
CA VAL A 26 -37.12 -0.38 -6.79
C VAL A 26 -37.90 0.27 -7.95
N GLU A 27 -37.42 1.41 -8.46
CA GLU A 27 -38.01 2.09 -9.64
C GLU A 27 -37.95 1.21 -10.90
N ALA A 28 -36.85 0.49 -11.10
CA ALA A 28 -36.66 -0.37 -12.27
C ALA A 28 -37.49 -1.67 -12.25
N LEU A 29 -37.97 -2.12 -11.09
CA LEU A 29 -38.82 -3.32 -10.98
C LEU A 29 -40.25 -3.03 -11.45
N ASP A 30 -40.79 -3.91 -12.30
CA ASP A 30 -42.18 -3.83 -12.75
C ASP A 30 -43.14 -4.12 -11.58
N LYS A 31 -43.90 -3.10 -11.16
CA LYS A 31 -44.86 -3.15 -10.04
C LYS A 31 -46.01 -4.14 -10.25
N SER A 32 -46.28 -4.55 -11.49
CA SER A 32 -47.26 -5.61 -11.79
C SER A 32 -46.70 -7.02 -11.51
N ILE A 33 -45.38 -7.19 -11.56
CA ILE A 33 -44.66 -8.45 -11.36
C ILE A 33 -44.14 -8.57 -9.92
N TRP A 34 -43.69 -7.46 -9.35
CA TRP A 34 -42.93 -7.40 -8.11
C TRP A 34 -43.69 -6.68 -6.98
N LYS A 35 -43.52 -7.18 -5.75
CA LYS A 35 -43.97 -6.53 -4.51
C LYS A 35 -42.94 -6.69 -3.38
N PRO A 36 -42.99 -5.89 -2.31
CA PRO A 36 -42.11 -6.07 -1.16
C PRO A 36 -42.25 -7.47 -0.53
N GLY A 37 -41.10 -8.08 -0.20
CA GLY A 37 -40.93 -9.35 0.49
C GLY A 37 -40.29 -9.21 1.87
N SER A 38 -39.72 -10.30 2.37
CA SER A 38 -38.98 -10.32 3.65
C SER A 38 -37.82 -11.31 3.59
N ALA A 39 -36.95 -11.31 4.61
CA ALA A 39 -35.82 -12.23 4.74
C ALA A 39 -36.19 -13.72 4.60
N LYS A 40 -37.45 -14.10 4.86
CA LYS A 40 -37.93 -15.49 4.74
C LYS A 40 -38.65 -15.78 3.42
N ASN A 41 -39.05 -14.74 2.67
CA ASN A 41 -39.91 -14.88 1.50
C ASN A 41 -39.59 -13.81 0.45
N TRP A 42 -38.68 -14.16 -0.45
CA TRP A 42 -38.15 -13.31 -1.51
C TRP A 42 -37.74 -14.16 -2.71
N ASP A 43 -37.83 -13.57 -3.90
CA ASP A 43 -37.40 -14.13 -5.19
C ASP A 43 -36.17 -13.38 -5.74
N THR A 44 -36.03 -12.08 -5.43
CA THR A 44 -34.79 -11.33 -5.62
C THR A 44 -34.42 -10.54 -4.36
N CYS A 45 -33.14 -10.42 -4.08
CA CYS A 45 -32.60 -9.69 -2.94
C CYS A 45 -31.65 -8.60 -3.44
N TRP A 46 -31.90 -7.38 -3.01
CA TRP A 46 -30.96 -6.26 -3.10
C TRP A 46 -30.39 -6.02 -1.71
N TYR A 47 -29.13 -6.34 -1.54
CA TYR A 47 -28.41 -6.25 -0.29
C TYR A 47 -27.38 -5.12 -0.40
N THR A 48 -27.27 -4.30 0.65
CA THR A 48 -26.24 -3.26 0.75
C THR A 48 -25.16 -3.69 1.75
N GLY A 49 -23.91 -3.74 1.28
CA GLY A 49 -22.80 -4.35 2.01
C GLY A 49 -22.73 -5.86 1.81
N MET A 50 -21.77 -6.53 2.46
CA MET A 50 -21.58 -7.97 2.25
C MET A 50 -22.65 -8.79 3.02
N PRO A 51 -23.41 -9.68 2.35
CA PRO A 51 -24.39 -10.54 3.03
C PRO A 51 -23.74 -11.60 3.92
N ASP A 52 -24.43 -11.99 4.99
CA ASP A 52 -24.05 -13.15 5.80
C ASP A 52 -24.09 -14.45 4.97
N PRO A 53 -23.21 -15.43 5.24
CA PRO A 53 -23.17 -16.71 4.52
C PRO A 53 -24.52 -17.43 4.40
N HIS A 54 -25.35 -17.39 5.45
CA HIS A 54 -26.66 -18.04 5.47
C HIS A 54 -27.66 -17.45 4.45
N VAL A 55 -27.47 -16.20 4.00
CA VAL A 55 -28.33 -15.61 2.96
C VAL A 55 -28.11 -16.32 1.62
N PHE A 56 -26.87 -16.69 1.32
CA PHE A 56 -26.52 -17.43 0.09
C PHE A 56 -27.06 -18.87 0.11
N GLU A 57 -27.18 -19.50 1.27
CA GLU A 57 -27.77 -20.84 1.43
C GLU A 57 -29.26 -20.90 1.03
N GLN A 58 -29.95 -19.75 1.04
CA GLN A 58 -31.36 -19.68 0.63
C GLN A 58 -31.55 -19.65 -0.89
N LEU A 59 -30.48 -19.43 -1.66
CA LEU A 59 -30.53 -19.33 -3.11
C LEU A 59 -30.90 -20.68 -3.75
N ASN A 60 -31.54 -20.60 -4.90
CA ASN A 60 -31.90 -21.74 -5.74
C ASN A 60 -32.06 -21.26 -7.18
N ALA A 61 -32.51 -22.14 -8.08
CA ALA A 61 -32.65 -21.83 -9.51
C ALA A 61 -33.54 -20.61 -9.84
N THR A 62 -34.39 -20.16 -8.92
CA THR A 62 -35.31 -19.03 -9.13
C THR A 62 -35.02 -17.82 -8.25
N LYS A 63 -34.08 -17.92 -7.30
CA LYS A 63 -33.75 -16.83 -6.38
C LYS A 63 -32.44 -16.16 -6.75
N THR A 64 -32.43 -14.82 -6.73
CA THR A 64 -31.25 -14.02 -7.11
C THR A 64 -30.83 -13.02 -6.04
N ILE A 65 -29.52 -12.79 -5.90
CA ILE A 65 -28.95 -11.76 -5.03
C ILE A 65 -27.85 -10.98 -5.75
N ASN A 66 -27.73 -9.69 -5.45
CA ASN A 66 -26.77 -8.75 -6.03
C ASN A 66 -25.33 -8.85 -5.49
N HIS A 67 -24.94 -10.00 -4.92
CA HIS A 67 -23.56 -10.25 -4.51
C HIS A 67 -23.06 -11.64 -4.86
N ILE A 68 -21.76 -11.73 -5.12
CA ILE A 68 -21.02 -12.95 -5.37
C ILE A 68 -20.07 -13.23 -4.19
N PRO A 69 -20.19 -14.39 -3.52
CA PRO A 69 -19.22 -14.80 -2.50
C PRO A 69 -17.78 -14.76 -3.02
N GLY A 70 -16.86 -14.14 -2.26
CA GLY A 70 -15.45 -14.01 -2.66
C GLY A 70 -15.13 -12.74 -3.48
N ASN A 71 -16.10 -11.86 -3.71
CA ASN A 71 -15.91 -10.53 -4.30
C ASN A 71 -14.89 -9.64 -3.57
N ASN A 72 -14.64 -9.92 -2.29
CA ASN A 72 -13.61 -9.25 -1.49
C ASN A 72 -12.20 -9.37 -2.08
N GLY A 73 -11.97 -10.31 -2.99
CA GLY A 73 -10.75 -10.35 -3.81
C GLY A 73 -10.55 -9.14 -4.73
N LEU A 74 -11.61 -8.37 -5.02
CA LEU A 74 -11.55 -7.10 -5.74
C LEU A 74 -11.90 -5.91 -4.86
N THR A 75 -12.82 -6.07 -3.92
CA THR A 75 -13.44 -4.92 -3.23
C THR A 75 -12.73 -4.48 -1.95
N ILE A 76 -11.73 -5.23 -1.49
CA ILE A 76 -10.80 -4.83 -0.42
C ILE A 76 -9.47 -4.49 -1.07
N LYS A 77 -8.91 -3.30 -0.76
CA LYS A 77 -7.73 -2.73 -1.44
C LYS A 77 -6.52 -3.68 -1.47
N ASP A 78 -6.16 -4.24 -0.32
CA ASP A 78 -5.05 -5.20 -0.22
C ASP A 78 -5.31 -6.46 -1.05
N TYR A 79 -6.51 -7.03 -0.94
CA TYR A 79 -6.87 -8.25 -1.67
C TYR A 79 -6.97 -8.02 -3.18
N LEU A 80 -7.38 -6.83 -3.63
CA LEU A 80 -7.33 -6.44 -5.05
C LEU A 80 -5.90 -6.54 -5.57
N TYR A 81 -4.97 -5.92 -4.86
CA TYR A 81 -3.56 -5.96 -5.26
C TYR A 81 -2.99 -7.37 -5.24
N GLU A 82 -3.22 -8.14 -4.17
CA GLU A 82 -2.79 -9.54 -4.10
C GLU A 82 -3.36 -10.38 -5.25
N THR A 83 -4.65 -10.20 -5.56
CA THR A 83 -5.34 -10.91 -6.64
C THR A 83 -4.74 -10.58 -8.00
N LEU A 84 -4.49 -9.30 -8.28
CA LEU A 84 -3.89 -8.84 -9.53
C LEU A 84 -2.40 -9.24 -9.64
N LYS A 85 -1.63 -9.11 -8.56
CA LYS A 85 -0.23 -9.53 -8.48
C LYS A 85 -0.11 -11.03 -8.75
N ALA A 86 -0.89 -11.86 -8.07
CA ALA A 86 -0.91 -13.30 -8.28
C ALA A 86 -1.33 -13.67 -9.70
N ALA A 87 -2.29 -12.96 -10.29
CA ALA A 87 -2.68 -13.18 -11.68
C ALA A 87 -1.60 -12.83 -12.69
N ARG A 88 -0.87 -11.72 -12.48
CA ARG A 88 0.29 -11.31 -13.28
C ARG A 88 1.43 -12.31 -13.16
N GLU A 89 1.78 -12.74 -11.95
CA GLU A 89 2.89 -13.69 -11.70
C GLU A 89 2.65 -15.07 -12.29
N ARG A 90 1.39 -15.49 -12.43
CA ARG A 90 1.01 -16.75 -13.10
C ARG A 90 1.17 -16.71 -14.63
N GLN A 91 1.21 -15.53 -15.25
CA GLN A 91 1.33 -15.44 -16.70
C GLN A 91 2.72 -15.90 -17.16
N ALA A 92 2.77 -16.90 -18.04
CA ALA A 92 4.02 -17.43 -18.58
C ALA A 92 4.67 -16.46 -19.58
N SER A 93 3.89 -15.83 -20.45
CA SER A 93 4.38 -14.87 -21.45
C SER A 93 4.74 -13.53 -20.81
N ARG A 94 5.90 -12.98 -21.20
CA ARG A 94 6.31 -11.61 -20.83
C ARG A 94 5.31 -10.57 -21.35
N ALA A 95 4.73 -10.78 -22.53
CA ALA A 95 3.74 -9.86 -23.10
C ALA A 95 2.46 -9.82 -22.25
N ASN A 96 1.94 -10.97 -21.81
CA ASN A 96 0.78 -11.02 -20.91
C ASN A 96 1.08 -10.40 -19.55
N ARG A 97 2.29 -10.59 -19.00
CA ARG A 97 2.71 -9.90 -17.77
C ARG A 97 2.72 -8.37 -17.92
N ALA A 98 3.23 -7.87 -19.06
CA ALA A 98 3.26 -6.45 -19.36
C ALA A 98 1.86 -5.86 -19.58
N ARG A 99 0.96 -6.61 -20.23
CA ARG A 99 -0.45 -6.24 -20.40
C ARG A 99 -1.19 -6.07 -19.07
N MET A 100 -0.78 -6.79 -18.02
CA MET A 100 -1.26 -6.60 -16.64
C MET A 100 -0.52 -5.49 -15.86
N GLY A 101 0.21 -4.59 -16.53
CA GLY A 101 0.95 -3.48 -15.92
C GLY A 101 0.10 -2.24 -15.62
N TYR A 102 -1.20 -2.41 -15.32
CA TYR A 102 -2.20 -1.34 -15.16
C TYR A 102 -2.58 -1.06 -13.70
N PHE A 103 -1.84 -1.60 -12.73
CA PHE A 103 -2.03 -1.31 -11.31
C PHE A 103 -0.68 -0.91 -10.69
N PRO A 104 -0.63 0.14 -9.85
CA PRO A 104 0.59 0.59 -9.21
C PRO A 104 1.10 -0.47 -8.21
N ARG A 105 2.40 -0.41 -7.88
CA ARG A 105 2.99 -1.28 -6.86
C ARG A 105 2.44 -0.89 -5.48
N VAL A 106 2.17 -1.90 -4.65
CA VAL A 106 1.68 -1.74 -3.29
C VAL A 106 2.55 -2.55 -2.33
N TYR A 107 2.73 -1.99 -1.14
CA TYR A 107 3.46 -2.53 0.00
C TYR A 107 2.53 -2.57 1.22
N ALA A 108 2.27 -3.76 1.76
CA ALA A 108 1.46 -3.94 2.95
C ALA A 108 2.32 -3.80 4.21
N MET A 109 1.98 -2.86 5.10
CA MET A 109 2.72 -2.69 6.36
C MET A 109 2.29 -3.74 7.40
N PRO A 110 3.22 -4.14 8.31
CA PRO A 110 4.66 -3.86 8.29
C PRO A 110 5.49 -4.81 7.39
N ASN A 111 4.89 -5.87 6.85
CA ASN A 111 5.62 -6.97 6.22
C ASN A 111 6.50 -6.52 5.04
N ASP A 112 6.00 -5.58 4.24
CA ASP A 112 6.69 -5.11 3.03
C ASP A 112 7.55 -3.85 3.31
N PHE A 113 7.72 -3.45 4.57
CA PHE A 113 8.46 -2.23 4.95
C PHE A 113 9.87 -2.18 4.38
N HIS A 114 10.67 -3.24 4.54
CA HIS A 114 12.04 -3.28 4.03
C HIS A 114 12.12 -3.23 2.50
N GLU A 115 11.15 -3.85 1.82
CA GLU A 115 11.05 -3.82 0.36
C GLU A 115 10.68 -2.42 -0.14
N LEU A 116 9.80 -1.71 0.59
CA LEU A 116 9.47 -0.31 0.34
C LEU A 116 10.70 0.58 0.50
N GLN A 117 11.41 0.45 1.62
CA GLN A 117 12.62 1.22 1.92
C GLN A 117 13.69 1.05 0.84
N HIS A 118 13.96 -0.18 0.44
CA HIS A 118 14.89 -0.46 -0.65
C HIS A 118 14.43 0.13 -1.98
N CYS A 119 13.13 0.04 -2.29
CA CYS A 119 12.59 0.56 -3.55
C CYS A 119 12.70 2.09 -3.64
N ALA A 120 12.37 2.83 -2.58
CA ALA A 120 12.45 4.30 -2.64
C ALA A 120 13.90 4.80 -2.71
N VAL A 121 14.87 4.10 -2.09
CA VAL A 121 16.29 4.43 -2.26
C VAL A 121 16.72 4.28 -3.73
N GLN A 122 16.22 3.26 -4.41
CA GLN A 122 16.52 3.03 -5.82
C GLN A 122 15.78 3.97 -6.78
N ASN A 123 14.71 4.61 -6.32
CA ASN A 123 13.83 5.46 -7.12
C ASN A 123 13.46 6.73 -6.30
N PRO A 124 14.44 7.60 -5.98
CA PRO A 124 14.26 8.74 -5.08
C PRO A 124 13.29 9.80 -5.63
N GLU A 125 13.03 9.81 -6.94
CA GLU A 125 12.07 10.67 -7.60
C GLU A 125 10.60 10.25 -7.42
N LYS A 126 10.36 9.00 -6.97
CA LYS A 126 9.00 8.48 -6.86
C LYS A 126 8.27 9.02 -5.64
N SER A 127 7.04 9.46 -5.87
CA SER A 127 6.08 9.79 -4.82
C SER A 127 5.29 8.55 -4.39
N TRP A 128 4.83 8.56 -3.14
CA TRP A 128 4.07 7.46 -2.55
C TRP A 128 2.74 7.98 -2.03
N ILE A 129 1.77 7.09 -1.85
CA ILE A 129 0.50 7.41 -1.22
C ILE A 129 0.21 6.40 -0.12
N LEU A 130 0.08 6.90 1.11
CA LEU A 130 -0.25 6.12 2.29
C LEU A 130 -1.78 5.97 2.36
N LYS A 131 -2.25 4.74 2.54
CA LYS A 131 -3.68 4.44 2.61
C LYS A 131 -3.97 3.48 3.76
N PRO A 132 -5.03 3.71 4.54
CA PRO A 132 -5.51 2.73 5.50
C PRO A 132 -6.21 1.56 4.76
N LYS A 133 -5.95 0.32 5.18
CA LYS A 133 -6.46 -0.90 4.54
C LYS A 133 -7.99 -1.00 4.54
N ASN A 134 -8.62 -0.57 5.64
CA ASN A 134 -10.05 -0.73 5.88
C ASN A 134 -10.83 0.60 5.94
N SER A 135 -10.25 1.72 5.47
CA SER A 135 -10.98 2.99 5.40
C SER A 135 -11.63 3.21 4.03
N SER A 136 -12.71 3.97 4.05
CA SER A 136 -13.46 4.46 2.89
C SER A 136 -13.56 5.99 2.95
N ARG A 137 -14.03 6.60 1.85
CA ARG A 137 -14.26 8.06 1.73
C ARG A 137 -12.98 8.92 1.83
N GLY A 138 -11.83 8.33 1.49
CA GLY A 138 -10.55 9.02 1.41
C GLY A 138 -9.91 9.48 2.74
N ARG A 139 -10.52 9.18 3.90
CA ARG A 139 -9.99 9.58 5.21
C ARG A 139 -8.66 8.88 5.53
N GLY A 140 -7.66 9.68 5.92
CA GLY A 140 -6.31 9.23 6.26
C GLY A 140 -5.46 8.85 5.04
N ILE A 141 -5.84 9.30 3.84
CA ILE A 141 -5.02 9.13 2.64
C ILE A 141 -4.11 10.36 2.49
N GLU A 142 -2.82 10.12 2.40
CA GLU A 142 -1.80 11.18 2.33
C GLU A 142 -0.78 10.83 1.24
N VAL A 143 -0.38 11.82 0.44
CA VAL A 143 0.76 11.68 -0.47
C VAL A 143 2.01 11.86 0.38
N VAL A 144 2.91 10.88 0.35
CA VAL A 144 4.11 10.86 1.17
C VAL A 144 5.33 10.91 0.25
N GLN A 145 6.19 11.90 0.46
CA GLN A 145 7.47 12.01 -0.22
C GLN A 145 8.58 11.29 0.56
N ASP A 146 8.67 11.49 1.88
CA ASP A 146 9.66 10.81 2.73
C ASP A 146 9.07 9.53 3.35
N ILE A 147 9.43 8.37 2.78
CA ILE A 147 9.01 7.08 3.30
C ILE A 147 9.63 6.71 4.66
N ALA A 148 10.53 7.53 5.21
CA ALA A 148 11.09 7.28 6.53
C ALA A 148 10.04 7.34 7.64
N ASN A 149 8.97 8.12 7.42
CA ASN A 149 7.89 8.40 8.38
C ASN A 149 6.69 7.44 8.24
N ILE A 150 6.83 6.36 7.47
CA ILE A 150 5.71 5.45 7.22
C ILE A 150 5.34 4.68 8.50
N PRO A 151 4.05 4.65 8.87
CA PRO A 151 3.57 3.89 10.03
C PRO A 151 3.83 2.38 9.87
N LEU A 152 4.24 1.75 10.96
CA LEU A 152 4.55 0.31 11.01
C LEU A 152 3.34 -0.55 11.44
N GLU A 153 2.18 0.05 11.70
CA GLU A 153 0.98 -0.68 12.07
C GLU A 153 0.41 -1.47 10.89
N ASN A 154 -0.19 -2.62 11.18
CA ASN A 154 -0.73 -3.50 10.15
C ASN A 154 -1.92 -2.90 9.39
N THR A 155 -2.44 -1.74 9.82
CA THR A 155 -3.62 -1.08 9.28
C THR A 155 -3.32 -0.25 8.03
N TRP A 156 -2.05 -0.16 7.63
CA TRP A 156 -1.58 0.71 6.55
C TRP A 156 -1.04 -0.05 5.36
N MET A 157 -1.22 0.53 4.18
CA MET A 157 -0.56 0.15 2.95
C MET A 157 0.06 1.38 2.30
N VAL A 158 1.19 1.20 1.63
CA VAL A 158 1.84 2.25 0.83
C VAL A 158 1.77 1.84 -0.62
N GLN A 159 1.35 2.76 -1.47
CA GLN A 159 1.23 2.53 -2.91
C GLN A 159 2.08 3.55 -3.67
N GLU A 160 2.66 3.14 -4.79
CA GLU A 160 3.31 4.07 -5.72
C GLU A 160 2.27 5.11 -6.20
N TYR A 161 2.58 6.39 -6.02
CA TYR A 161 1.70 7.46 -6.46
C TYR A 161 1.87 7.70 -7.96
N ILE A 162 0.76 7.92 -8.66
CA ILE A 162 0.78 8.28 -10.08
C ILE A 162 0.81 9.81 -10.12
N ASP A 163 2.02 10.35 -10.30
CA ASP A 163 2.37 11.77 -10.21
C ASP A 163 2.22 12.55 -11.53
N ASN A 164 1.90 11.85 -12.63
CA ASN A 164 1.65 12.41 -13.95
C ASN A 164 0.20 12.16 -14.43
N PRO A 165 -0.85 12.50 -13.65
CA PRO A 165 -2.22 12.30 -14.09
C PRO A 165 -2.53 13.12 -15.34
N HIS A 166 -3.36 12.59 -16.23
CA HIS A 166 -4.04 13.42 -17.21
C HIS A 166 -5.03 14.32 -16.48
N VAL A 167 -5.05 15.60 -16.82
CA VAL A 167 -5.85 16.62 -16.13
C VAL A 167 -6.93 17.17 -17.05
N MET A 168 -8.10 17.46 -16.47
CA MET A 168 -9.22 18.11 -17.16
C MET A 168 -9.40 19.50 -16.55
N ASN A 169 -9.19 20.54 -17.35
CA ASN A 169 -9.17 21.93 -16.89
C ASN A 169 -8.22 22.11 -15.69
N ASP A 170 -6.98 21.63 -15.84
CA ASP A 170 -5.92 21.60 -14.82
C ASP A 170 -6.22 20.76 -13.56
N ARG A 171 -7.39 20.10 -13.47
CA ARG A 171 -7.79 19.32 -12.30
C ARG A 171 -7.62 17.82 -12.53
N LYS A 172 -7.10 17.12 -11.52
CA LYS A 172 -7.03 15.66 -11.51
C LYS A 172 -8.41 15.05 -11.60
N TYR A 173 -8.58 13.95 -12.34
CA TYR A 173 -9.85 13.21 -12.38
C TYR A 173 -9.68 11.69 -12.25
N VAL A 174 -10.74 11.02 -11.82
CA VAL A 174 -10.85 9.56 -11.81
C VAL A 174 -12.15 9.15 -12.49
N LEU A 175 -12.09 8.16 -13.38
CA LEU A 175 -13.25 7.59 -14.05
C LEU A 175 -13.92 6.55 -13.15
N ARG A 176 -15.21 6.74 -12.88
CA ARG A 176 -16.11 5.74 -12.29
C ARG A 176 -16.79 4.96 -13.40
N LEU A 177 -16.45 3.67 -13.49
CA LEU A 177 -17.00 2.72 -14.45
C LEU A 177 -17.92 1.72 -13.73
N TYR A 178 -19.02 1.34 -14.37
CA TYR A 178 -19.96 0.35 -13.82
C TYR A 178 -19.77 -1.00 -14.51
N VAL A 179 -19.44 -2.03 -13.74
CA VAL A 179 -19.16 -3.39 -14.24
C VAL A 179 -20.14 -4.37 -13.60
N LEU A 180 -20.87 -5.11 -14.43
CA LEU A 180 -21.82 -6.14 -13.99
C LEU A 180 -21.27 -7.53 -14.30
N ILE A 181 -21.02 -8.32 -13.27
CA ILE A 181 -20.74 -9.75 -13.38
C ILE A 181 -22.07 -10.49 -13.26
N SER A 182 -22.58 -11.02 -14.38
CA SER A 182 -23.86 -11.74 -14.39
C SER A 182 -23.71 -13.23 -14.06
N SER A 183 -22.53 -13.80 -14.30
CA SER A 183 -22.22 -15.19 -13.97
C SER A 183 -20.72 -15.41 -13.81
N VAL A 184 -20.33 -16.30 -12.87
CA VAL A 184 -18.95 -16.75 -12.66
C VAL A 184 -18.64 -18.04 -13.42
N GLU A 185 -19.68 -18.82 -13.73
CA GLU A 185 -19.54 -20.14 -14.35
C GLU A 185 -20.74 -20.47 -15.26
N PRO A 186 -20.58 -20.36 -16.60
CA PRO A 186 -19.42 -19.76 -17.27
C PRO A 186 -19.30 -18.26 -17.00
N LEU A 187 -18.08 -17.72 -17.05
CA LEU A 187 -17.83 -16.31 -16.76
C LEU A 187 -18.52 -15.43 -17.81
N ARG A 188 -19.39 -14.53 -17.35
CA ARG A 188 -20.04 -13.49 -18.16
C ARG A 188 -20.05 -12.18 -17.41
N PHE A 189 -19.52 -11.14 -18.03
CA PHE A 189 -19.57 -9.79 -17.45
C PHE A 189 -19.55 -8.70 -18.51
N TYR A 190 -20.00 -7.54 -18.09
CA TYR A 190 -20.32 -6.40 -18.92
C TYR A 190 -19.83 -5.12 -18.26
N MET A 191 -19.51 -4.12 -19.08
CA MET A 191 -19.29 -2.76 -18.63
C MET A 191 -20.38 -1.86 -19.22
N HIS A 192 -20.97 -1.01 -18.40
CA HIS A 192 -21.95 -0.03 -18.88
C HIS A 192 -21.24 1.06 -19.69
N GLN A 193 -21.85 1.52 -20.79
CA GLN A 193 -21.28 2.55 -21.66
C GLN A 193 -21.23 3.92 -20.98
N GLU A 194 -22.17 4.19 -20.07
CA GLU A 194 -22.19 5.39 -19.23
C GLU A 194 -21.50 5.18 -17.88
N GLY A 195 -20.95 6.27 -17.36
CA GLY A 195 -20.27 6.41 -16.08
C GLY A 195 -19.92 7.90 -15.89
N PHE A 196 -18.95 8.22 -15.04
CA PHE A 196 -18.53 9.63 -14.92
C PHE A 196 -17.07 9.82 -14.53
N ALA A 197 -16.46 10.89 -15.04
CA ALA A 197 -15.21 11.44 -14.52
C ALA A 197 -15.52 12.29 -13.27
N LYS A 198 -14.85 12.00 -12.17
CA LYS A 198 -14.93 12.77 -10.92
C LYS A 198 -13.70 13.66 -10.83
N LEU A 199 -13.89 14.96 -10.79
CA LEU A 199 -12.79 15.91 -10.72
C LEU A 199 -12.46 16.24 -9.26
N ALA A 200 -11.17 16.50 -9.02
CA ALA A 200 -10.68 17.27 -7.89
C ALA A 200 -11.29 18.68 -7.89
N SER A 201 -11.38 19.32 -6.72
CA SER A 201 -11.90 20.69 -6.61
C SER A 201 -10.84 21.74 -6.95
N GLU A 202 -9.55 21.41 -6.83
CA GLU A 202 -8.44 22.32 -7.11
C GLU A 202 -7.51 21.82 -8.23
N PRO A 203 -6.75 22.74 -8.89
CA PRO A 203 -5.75 22.38 -9.88
C PRO A 203 -4.70 21.41 -9.31
N TYR A 204 -4.28 20.45 -10.12
CA TYR A 204 -3.26 19.48 -9.74
C TYR A 204 -1.88 20.14 -9.62
N ASN A 205 -1.22 19.96 -8.48
CA ASN A 205 0.15 20.43 -8.25
C ASN A 205 0.92 19.40 -7.41
N ILE A 206 1.92 18.73 -7.99
CA ILE A 206 2.74 17.74 -7.29
C ILE A 206 3.68 18.36 -6.24
N GLU A 207 3.98 19.66 -6.37
CA GLU A 207 4.81 20.40 -5.42
C GLU A 207 4.07 20.76 -4.12
N ASP A 208 2.76 20.50 -4.06
CA ASP A 208 1.90 20.69 -2.89
C ASP A 208 1.23 19.36 -2.46
N PRO A 209 2.02 18.35 -2.04
CA PRO A 209 1.53 17.00 -1.72
C PRO A 209 0.54 16.97 -0.55
N ASP A 210 0.55 18.00 0.29
CA ASP A 210 -0.30 18.12 1.47
C ASP A 210 -1.71 18.61 1.14
N ASN A 211 -1.96 19.11 -0.08
CA ASN A 211 -3.27 19.57 -0.51
C ASN A 211 -4.17 18.39 -0.96
N PRO A 212 -5.15 17.98 -0.13
CA PRO A 212 -6.01 16.87 -0.47
C PRO A 212 -6.97 17.20 -1.62
N PHE A 213 -7.30 18.48 -1.83
CA PHE A 213 -8.26 18.95 -2.84
C PHE A 213 -7.71 18.92 -4.27
N ALA A 214 -6.38 18.90 -4.42
CA ALA A 214 -5.68 18.72 -5.70
C ALA A 214 -5.40 17.23 -5.99
N HIS A 215 -5.21 16.42 -4.95
CA HIS A 215 -4.72 15.04 -5.09
C HIS A 215 -5.77 13.95 -4.93
N LEU A 216 -6.88 14.22 -4.24
CA LEU A 216 -7.95 13.26 -4.00
C LEU A 216 -9.21 13.70 -4.74
N THR A 217 -9.83 12.78 -5.49
CA THR A 217 -11.06 13.03 -6.26
C THR A 217 -12.31 12.50 -5.55
N ASN A 218 -12.20 12.17 -4.26
CA ASN A 218 -13.30 11.68 -3.45
C ASN A 218 -14.30 12.83 -3.22
N PRO A 219 -15.60 12.63 -3.53
CA PRO A 219 -16.60 13.67 -3.34
C PRO A 219 -16.71 14.11 -1.88
N ASP A 220 -16.62 13.19 -0.93
CA ASP A 220 -16.71 13.48 0.51
C ASP A 220 -15.58 14.40 1.01
N ILE A 221 -14.41 14.37 0.37
CA ILE A 221 -13.29 15.26 0.69
C ILE A 221 -13.49 16.58 -0.01
N ASN A 222 -13.74 16.58 -1.31
CA ASN A 222 -13.86 17.82 -2.04
C ASN A 222 -15.08 18.64 -1.62
N ALA A 223 -16.16 18.00 -1.17
CA ALA A 223 -17.30 18.68 -0.56
C ALA A 223 -16.95 19.50 0.70
N THR A 224 -15.81 19.24 1.35
CA THR A 224 -15.33 20.07 2.47
C THR A 224 -14.51 21.28 2.03
N ASN A 225 -14.18 21.41 0.74
CA ASN A 225 -13.54 22.60 0.20
C ASN A 225 -14.56 23.74 0.08
N THR A 226 -14.64 24.59 1.10
CA THR A 226 -15.58 25.73 1.12
C THR A 226 -15.17 26.88 0.22
N ASP A 227 -13.94 26.86 -0.30
CA ASP A 227 -13.38 27.93 -1.12
C ASP A 227 -13.61 27.69 -2.63
N ALA A 228 -14.03 26.48 -3.00
CA ALA A 228 -14.40 26.13 -4.37
C ALA A 228 -15.87 26.48 -4.67
N ASP A 229 -16.12 27.16 -5.79
CA ASP A 229 -17.48 27.47 -6.26
C ASP A 229 -18.31 26.19 -6.52
N ALA A 230 -17.66 25.18 -7.10
CA ALA A 230 -18.23 23.87 -7.41
C ALA A 230 -17.32 22.77 -6.87
N PRO A 231 -17.46 22.38 -5.59
CA PRO A 231 -16.55 21.44 -4.94
C PRO A 231 -16.69 20.01 -5.49
N VAL A 232 -17.85 19.61 -6.01
CA VAL A 232 -18.10 18.26 -6.53
C VAL A 232 -18.58 18.35 -7.97
N VAL A 233 -17.68 18.07 -8.92
CA VAL A 233 -17.96 18.14 -10.36
C VAL A 233 -17.86 16.76 -10.99
N PHE A 234 -18.96 16.30 -11.59
CA PHE A 234 -19.02 15.05 -12.35
C PHE A 234 -19.31 15.30 -13.83
N VAL A 235 -18.51 14.69 -14.70
CA VAL A 235 -18.68 14.75 -16.16
C VAL A 235 -19.06 13.36 -16.67
N GLY A 236 -20.17 13.24 -17.40
CA GLY A 236 -20.61 11.96 -17.97
C GLY A 236 -19.58 11.38 -18.94
N LEU A 237 -19.49 10.05 -19.06
CA LEU A 237 -18.49 9.44 -19.97
C LEU A 237 -18.69 9.83 -21.44
N GLY A 238 -19.92 10.07 -21.89
CA GLY A 238 -20.19 10.60 -23.23
C GLY A 238 -19.48 11.93 -23.48
N ASP A 239 -19.65 12.89 -22.55
CA ASP A 239 -19.02 14.22 -22.62
C ASP A 239 -17.50 14.14 -22.43
N TYR A 240 -17.03 13.28 -21.52
CA TYR A 240 -15.60 13.02 -21.33
C TYR A 240 -14.93 12.51 -22.61
N ARG A 241 -15.59 11.60 -23.35
CA ARG A 241 -15.07 11.09 -24.63
C ARG A 241 -15.07 12.17 -25.70
N GLN A 242 -16.07 13.04 -25.72
CA GLN A 242 -16.09 14.18 -26.63
C GLN A 242 -14.94 15.15 -26.31
N TRP A 243 -14.74 15.48 -25.04
CA TRP A 243 -13.64 16.32 -24.58
C TRP A 243 -12.28 15.74 -24.97
N LEU A 244 -12.05 14.43 -24.81
CA LEU A 244 -10.81 13.79 -25.27
C LEU A 244 -10.55 14.02 -26.76
N ARG A 245 -11.59 13.88 -27.60
CA ARG A 245 -11.47 14.14 -29.05
C ARG A 245 -11.18 15.60 -29.35
N ASP A 246 -11.80 16.51 -28.61
CA ASP A 246 -11.59 17.96 -28.76
C ASP A 246 -10.15 18.36 -28.38
N GLU A 247 -9.55 17.69 -27.39
CA GLU A 247 -8.13 17.81 -27.00
C GLU A 247 -7.17 17.06 -27.96
N GLY A 248 -7.69 16.39 -28.99
CA GLY A 248 -6.89 15.69 -30.01
C GLY A 248 -6.44 14.27 -29.60
N HIS A 249 -7.07 13.68 -28.60
CA HIS A 249 -6.81 12.31 -28.16
C HIS A 249 -7.73 11.28 -28.82
N ASP A 250 -7.22 10.05 -28.97
CA ASP A 250 -8.00 8.91 -29.47
C ASP A 250 -8.76 8.25 -28.30
N ASP A 251 -10.04 8.60 -28.16
CA ASP A 251 -10.89 8.06 -27.10
C ASP A 251 -11.19 6.57 -27.29
N GLU A 252 -11.24 6.06 -28.53
CA GLU A 252 -11.46 4.63 -28.80
C GLU A 252 -10.27 3.81 -28.31
N ALA A 253 -9.04 4.25 -28.59
CA ALA A 253 -7.83 3.59 -28.13
C ALA A 253 -7.73 3.59 -26.59
N LEU A 254 -8.06 4.70 -25.91
CA LEU A 254 -8.08 4.73 -24.45
C LEU A 254 -9.14 3.76 -23.89
N PHE A 255 -10.36 3.78 -24.42
CA PHE A 255 -11.42 2.90 -23.93
C PHE A 255 -11.14 1.42 -24.23
N ALA A 256 -10.43 1.10 -25.31
CA ALA A 256 -9.95 -0.26 -25.55
C ALA A 256 -8.98 -0.72 -24.44
N LYS A 257 -8.06 0.15 -23.99
CA LYS A 257 -7.19 -0.13 -22.84
C LYS A 257 -7.99 -0.26 -21.53
N ILE A 258 -9.03 0.55 -21.33
CA ILE A 258 -9.92 0.45 -20.15
C ILE A 258 -10.69 -0.87 -20.16
N HIS A 259 -11.26 -1.27 -21.30
CA HIS A 259 -11.94 -2.55 -21.45
C HIS A 259 -11.00 -3.71 -21.15
N ASP A 260 -9.74 -3.63 -21.60
CA ASP A 260 -8.71 -4.62 -21.31
C ASP A 260 -8.41 -4.71 -19.80
N LEU A 261 -8.15 -3.57 -19.15
CA LEU A 261 -7.95 -3.46 -17.71
C LEU A 261 -9.11 -4.08 -16.91
N VAL A 262 -10.35 -3.74 -17.25
CA VAL A 262 -11.55 -4.29 -16.58
C VAL A 262 -11.64 -5.80 -16.80
N THR A 263 -11.39 -6.26 -18.03
CA THR A 263 -11.49 -7.67 -18.37
C THR A 263 -10.50 -8.51 -17.57
N LEU A 264 -9.22 -8.11 -17.59
CA LEU A 264 -8.16 -8.81 -16.88
C LEU A 264 -8.37 -8.76 -15.34
N THR A 265 -8.96 -7.67 -14.83
CA THR A 265 -9.29 -7.55 -13.40
C THR A 265 -10.38 -8.54 -12.98
N VAL A 266 -11.49 -8.64 -13.72
CA VAL A 266 -12.56 -9.59 -13.39
C VAL A 266 -12.07 -11.04 -13.54
N MET A 267 -11.28 -11.33 -14.57
CA MET A 267 -10.70 -12.67 -14.77
C MET A 267 -9.76 -13.07 -13.63
N ALA A 268 -9.00 -12.13 -13.06
CA ALA A 268 -8.06 -12.39 -11.97
C ALA A 268 -8.75 -12.95 -10.71
N VAL A 269 -9.97 -12.49 -10.38
CA VAL A 269 -10.70 -12.91 -9.18
C VAL A 269 -11.58 -14.14 -9.37
N ARG A 270 -11.86 -14.52 -10.63
CA ARG A 270 -12.86 -15.54 -11.00
C ARG A 270 -12.77 -16.81 -10.15
N GLU A 271 -11.58 -17.35 -9.96
CA GLU A 271 -11.36 -18.60 -9.23
C GLU A 271 -11.67 -18.48 -7.73
N ARG A 272 -11.34 -17.33 -7.13
CA ARG A 272 -11.68 -17.04 -5.73
C ARG A 272 -13.19 -16.97 -5.54
N MET A 273 -13.91 -16.31 -6.46
CA MET A 273 -15.37 -16.23 -6.43
C MET A 273 -16.01 -17.62 -6.56
N ARG A 274 -15.59 -18.40 -7.57
CA ARG A 274 -16.10 -19.76 -7.77
C ARG A 274 -15.88 -20.65 -6.55
N ASN A 275 -14.68 -20.67 -5.99
CA ASN A 275 -14.35 -21.51 -4.85
C ASN A 275 -15.25 -21.16 -3.65
N ARG A 276 -15.55 -19.88 -3.43
CA ARG A 276 -16.47 -19.44 -2.37
C ARG A 276 -17.92 -19.80 -2.64
N ILE A 277 -18.40 -19.68 -3.89
CA ILE A 277 -19.72 -20.17 -4.31
C ILE A 277 -19.86 -21.66 -3.99
N ASN A 278 -18.87 -22.48 -4.37
CA ASN A 278 -18.88 -23.92 -4.16
C ASN A 278 -18.89 -24.30 -2.66
N VAL A 279 -18.06 -23.63 -1.85
CA VAL A 279 -18.03 -23.83 -0.39
C VAL A 279 -19.37 -23.49 0.25
N GLN A 280 -20.03 -22.41 -0.19
CA GLN A 280 -21.33 -21.99 0.31
C GLN A 280 -22.51 -22.75 -0.31
N LYS A 281 -22.24 -23.64 -1.28
CA LYS A 281 -23.26 -24.36 -2.07
C LYS A 281 -24.29 -23.41 -2.72
N ALA A 282 -23.87 -22.18 -3.01
CA ALA A 282 -24.71 -21.22 -3.71
C ALA A 282 -24.82 -21.64 -5.19
N PRO A 283 -26.00 -21.57 -5.82
CA PRO A 283 -26.13 -21.81 -7.24
C PRO A 283 -25.44 -20.69 -8.02
N ALA A 284 -24.56 -21.02 -8.97
CA ALA A 284 -23.80 -20.05 -9.76
C ALA A 284 -24.66 -19.04 -10.54
N ASN A 285 -25.92 -19.38 -10.85
CA ASN A 285 -26.87 -18.50 -11.54
C ASN A 285 -27.75 -17.65 -10.59
N GLY A 286 -27.58 -17.81 -9.27
CA GLY A 286 -28.33 -17.06 -8.26
C GLY A 286 -27.62 -15.80 -7.78
N CYS A 287 -26.38 -15.55 -8.22
CA CYS A 287 -25.57 -14.43 -7.78
C CYS A 287 -25.15 -13.57 -8.98
N TYR A 288 -25.25 -12.25 -8.83
CA TYR A 288 -24.65 -11.28 -9.74
C TYR A 288 -23.92 -10.21 -8.92
N GLU A 289 -23.06 -9.41 -9.52
CA GLU A 289 -22.32 -8.36 -8.80
C GLU A 289 -22.23 -7.10 -9.65
N LEU A 290 -22.69 -5.97 -9.09
CA LEU A 290 -22.47 -4.65 -9.66
C LEU A 290 -21.30 -3.99 -8.93
N LEU A 291 -20.23 -3.70 -9.67
CA LEU A 291 -19.01 -3.08 -9.17
C LEU A 291 -18.89 -1.64 -9.70
N GLY A 292 -18.41 -0.74 -8.85
CA GLY A 292 -17.91 0.56 -9.29
C GLY A 292 -16.39 0.54 -9.37
N VAL A 293 -15.82 0.50 -10.58
CA VAL A 293 -14.37 0.51 -10.79
C VAL A 293 -13.89 1.95 -10.92
N ASP A 294 -12.97 2.36 -10.06
CA ASP A 294 -12.34 3.67 -10.13
C ASP A 294 -10.98 3.55 -10.86
N CYS A 295 -10.85 4.27 -11.97
CA CYS A 295 -9.72 4.23 -12.90
C CYS A 295 -9.12 5.63 -13.11
N LEU A 296 -7.82 5.79 -12.86
CA LEU A 296 -7.08 7.00 -13.23
C LEU A 296 -6.55 6.86 -14.67
N VAL A 297 -6.37 7.98 -15.36
CA VAL A 297 -5.67 8.04 -16.65
C VAL A 297 -4.45 8.92 -16.46
N ASP A 298 -3.27 8.45 -16.85
CA ASP A 298 -2.05 9.27 -16.83
C ASP A 298 -1.87 10.09 -18.11
N ALA A 299 -0.89 10.99 -18.12
CA ALA A 299 -0.60 11.89 -19.22
C ALA A 299 -0.27 11.16 -20.55
N ASP A 300 0.15 9.89 -20.50
CA ASP A 300 0.40 9.03 -21.67
C ASP A 300 -0.88 8.28 -22.13
N LEU A 301 -2.04 8.66 -21.59
CA LEU A 301 -3.33 7.99 -21.79
C LEU A 301 -3.26 6.50 -21.48
N LYS A 302 -2.53 6.12 -20.43
CA LYS A 302 -2.55 4.78 -19.86
C LYS A 302 -3.52 4.76 -18.67
N PRO A 303 -4.51 3.84 -18.68
CA PRO A 303 -5.41 3.67 -17.57
C PRO A 303 -4.77 2.86 -16.43
N TRP A 304 -5.07 3.27 -15.20
CA TRP A 304 -4.63 2.65 -13.96
C TRP A 304 -5.81 2.35 -13.05
N ILE A 305 -5.94 1.10 -12.60
CA ILE A 305 -6.97 0.74 -11.62
C ILE A 305 -6.56 1.21 -10.23
N LEU A 306 -7.46 1.92 -9.54
CA LEU A 306 -7.23 2.40 -8.18
C LEU A 306 -7.95 1.53 -7.14
N GLU A 307 -9.24 1.27 -7.35
CA GLU A 307 -10.06 0.44 -6.47
C GLU A 307 -11.32 -0.08 -7.16
N CYS A 308 -11.90 -1.16 -6.62
CA CYS A 308 -13.24 -1.63 -6.97
C CYS A 308 -14.16 -1.46 -5.77
N ASN A 309 -15.25 -0.72 -5.93
CA ASN A 309 -16.22 -0.47 -4.87
C ASN A 309 -17.32 -1.53 -4.86
N LEU A 310 -17.49 -2.17 -3.71
CA LEU A 310 -18.68 -2.98 -3.39
C LEU A 310 -19.88 -2.05 -3.22
N SER A 311 -21.03 -2.41 -3.80
CA SER A 311 -22.26 -1.61 -3.70
C SER A 311 -22.01 -0.12 -4.02
N PRO A 312 -21.57 0.21 -5.26
CA PRO A 312 -21.23 1.59 -5.60
C PRO A 312 -22.39 2.54 -5.28
N SER A 313 -22.08 3.70 -4.68
CA SER A 313 -23.13 4.65 -4.25
C SER A 313 -24.07 5.00 -5.40
N LEU A 314 -25.36 4.77 -5.16
CA LEU A 314 -26.45 5.15 -6.04
C LEU A 314 -27.09 6.50 -5.66
N GLU A 315 -26.58 7.18 -4.63
CA GLU A 315 -27.06 8.51 -4.25
C GLU A 315 -26.51 9.59 -5.17
N VAL A 316 -27.22 10.71 -5.32
CA VAL A 316 -26.77 11.84 -6.15
C VAL A 316 -25.97 12.78 -5.26
N CYS A 317 -24.68 12.96 -5.57
CA CYS A 317 -23.74 13.71 -4.74
C CYS A 317 -23.43 15.11 -5.30
N ALA A 318 -23.45 15.28 -6.62
CA ALA A 318 -23.17 16.56 -7.25
C ALA A 318 -24.38 17.52 -7.15
N GLY A 319 -24.10 18.83 -7.09
CA GLY A 319 -25.13 19.86 -7.22
C GLY A 319 -25.83 19.79 -8.58
N LEU A 320 -27.05 20.34 -8.68
CA LEU A 320 -27.83 20.32 -9.93
C LEU A 320 -27.05 20.93 -11.11
N GLU A 321 -26.35 22.04 -10.87
CA GLU A 321 -25.57 22.76 -11.89
C GLU A 321 -24.20 22.11 -12.16
N ASP A 322 -23.76 21.18 -11.31
CA ASP A 322 -22.42 20.55 -11.35
C ASP A 322 -22.44 19.08 -11.83
N GLY A 323 -23.54 18.69 -12.47
CA GLY A 323 -23.71 17.35 -13.04
C GLY A 323 -24.62 16.41 -12.26
N GLY A 324 -25.34 16.88 -11.22
CA GLY A 324 -26.26 16.06 -10.43
C GLY A 324 -27.42 15.45 -11.23
N ASP A 325 -27.98 16.18 -12.20
CA ASP A 325 -29.01 15.66 -13.10
C ASP A 325 -28.46 14.54 -14.00
N THR A 326 -27.27 14.76 -14.55
CA THR A 326 -26.53 13.76 -15.34
C THR A 326 -26.23 12.52 -14.52
N GLU A 327 -25.75 12.69 -13.28
CA GLU A 327 -25.49 11.60 -12.34
C GLU A 327 -26.77 10.78 -12.07
N THR A 328 -27.90 11.46 -11.84
CA THR A 328 -29.21 10.84 -11.63
C THR A 328 -29.63 10.00 -12.83
N ILE A 329 -29.54 10.56 -14.03
CA ILE A 329 -29.95 9.89 -15.28
C ILE A 329 -29.08 8.67 -15.54
N ILE A 330 -27.76 8.81 -15.41
CA ILE A 330 -26.80 7.71 -15.64
C ILE A 330 -27.08 6.56 -14.67
N LYS A 331 -27.21 6.83 -13.37
CA LYS A 331 -27.46 5.80 -12.36
C LYS A 331 -28.82 5.13 -12.55
N ARG A 332 -29.88 5.89 -12.85
CA ARG A 332 -31.21 5.34 -13.11
C ARG A 332 -31.20 4.40 -14.31
N ASN A 333 -30.63 4.84 -15.43
CA ASN A 333 -30.59 4.05 -16.67
C ASN A 333 -29.71 2.80 -16.50
N MET A 334 -28.53 2.93 -15.88
CA MET A 334 -27.64 1.80 -15.62
C MET A 334 -28.31 0.71 -14.77
N VAL A 335 -29.06 1.09 -13.72
CA VAL A 335 -29.79 0.12 -12.89
C VAL A 335 -30.96 -0.49 -13.66
N ALA A 336 -31.68 0.29 -14.47
CA ALA A 336 -32.77 -0.22 -15.31
C ALA A 336 -32.27 -1.25 -16.34
N ASP A 337 -31.15 -0.96 -17.00
CA ASP A 337 -30.52 -1.87 -17.97
C ASP A 337 -30.00 -3.14 -17.28
N MET A 338 -29.46 -3.04 -16.06
CA MET A 338 -29.05 -4.21 -15.28
C MET A 338 -30.25 -5.10 -14.96
N VAL A 339 -31.36 -4.52 -14.50
CA VAL A 339 -32.61 -5.25 -14.22
C VAL A 339 -33.15 -5.95 -15.47
N SER A 340 -33.03 -5.30 -16.63
CA SER A 340 -33.38 -5.86 -17.94
C SER A 340 -32.46 -7.02 -18.34
N LEU A 341 -31.14 -6.81 -18.28
CA LEU A 341 -30.11 -7.80 -18.65
C LEU A 341 -30.28 -9.09 -17.85
N LEU A 342 -30.41 -8.96 -16.52
CA LEU A 342 -30.65 -10.05 -15.58
C LEU A 342 -32.02 -10.72 -15.75
N GLY A 343 -32.92 -10.15 -16.57
CA GLY A 343 -34.24 -10.70 -16.85
C GLY A 343 -35.17 -10.70 -15.64
N LEU A 344 -34.98 -9.79 -14.67
CA LEU A 344 -35.78 -9.78 -13.44
C LEU A 344 -37.26 -9.45 -13.75
N ASN A 345 -37.51 -8.56 -14.71
CA ASN A 345 -38.86 -8.28 -15.20
C ASN A 345 -39.31 -9.23 -16.32
N ALA A 346 -38.43 -10.13 -16.80
CA ALA A 346 -38.77 -11.05 -17.88
C ALA A 346 -39.62 -12.23 -17.36
N PRO A 347 -40.45 -12.83 -18.23
CA PRO A 347 -41.07 -14.12 -17.96
C PRO A 347 -40.01 -15.17 -17.62
N VAL A 348 -40.34 -16.13 -16.74
CA VAL A 348 -39.44 -17.28 -16.53
C VAL A 348 -39.36 -18.07 -17.82
N VAL A 349 -38.17 -18.15 -18.42
CA VAL A 349 -37.90 -19.01 -19.56
C VAL A 349 -37.59 -20.42 -19.04
N ASP A 350 -38.33 -21.41 -19.54
CA ASP A 350 -38.08 -22.80 -19.21
C ASP A 350 -37.03 -23.37 -20.16
N TYR A 351 -35.83 -23.58 -19.62
CA TYR A 351 -34.70 -24.18 -20.34
C TYR A 351 -34.60 -25.70 -20.12
N SER A 352 -35.52 -26.32 -19.36
CA SER A 352 -35.38 -27.72 -18.93
C SER A 352 -35.37 -28.76 -20.05
N GLY A 353 -35.92 -28.41 -21.22
CA GLY A 353 -35.93 -29.28 -22.41
C GLY A 353 -34.69 -29.21 -23.29
N LEU A 354 -33.69 -28.39 -22.94
CA LEU A 354 -32.45 -28.23 -23.70
C LEU A 354 -31.29 -28.95 -23.01
N ASP A 355 -30.34 -29.44 -23.81
CA ASP A 355 -29.10 -30.04 -23.32
C ASP A 355 -28.26 -29.02 -22.51
N ARG A 356 -27.33 -29.45 -21.66
CA ARG A 356 -26.60 -28.51 -20.77
C ARG A 356 -25.76 -27.47 -21.53
N ALA A 357 -25.20 -27.81 -22.69
CA ALA A 357 -24.43 -26.88 -23.50
C ALA A 357 -25.34 -25.85 -24.21
N GLU A 358 -26.45 -26.31 -24.79
CA GLU A 358 -27.45 -25.47 -25.44
C GLU A 358 -28.10 -24.51 -24.42
N ARG A 359 -28.36 -24.96 -23.18
CA ARG A 359 -28.81 -24.09 -22.09
C ARG A 359 -27.86 -22.94 -21.80
N ILE A 360 -26.56 -23.20 -21.80
CA ILE A 360 -25.53 -22.16 -21.57
C ILE A 360 -25.56 -21.14 -22.71
N VAL A 361 -25.57 -21.61 -23.95
CA VAL A 361 -25.58 -20.73 -25.14
C VAL A 361 -26.84 -19.89 -25.16
N ARG A 362 -28.02 -20.51 -25.00
CA ARG A 362 -29.31 -19.82 -25.08
C ARG A 362 -29.48 -18.77 -23.99
N ARG A 363 -29.06 -19.06 -22.75
CA ARG A 363 -29.06 -18.07 -21.67
C ARG A 363 -28.14 -16.89 -21.97
N SER A 364 -26.96 -17.16 -22.52
CA SER A 364 -26.03 -16.09 -22.89
C SER A 364 -26.57 -15.21 -24.02
N GLU A 365 -27.27 -15.79 -25.00
CA GLU A 365 -27.92 -15.03 -26.07
C GLU A 365 -29.07 -14.18 -25.53
N ASP A 366 -29.92 -14.78 -24.70
CA ASP A 366 -31.06 -14.10 -24.08
C ASP A 366 -30.57 -12.91 -23.23
N GLU A 367 -29.52 -13.06 -22.42
CA GLU A 367 -28.88 -11.94 -21.69
C GLU A 367 -28.44 -10.82 -22.64
N MET A 368 -27.76 -11.15 -23.74
CA MET A 368 -27.29 -10.17 -24.72
C MET A 368 -28.42 -9.38 -25.37
N THR A 369 -29.56 -10.02 -25.67
CA THR A 369 -30.71 -9.30 -26.27
C THR A 369 -31.32 -8.25 -25.35
N ARG A 370 -31.05 -8.34 -24.04
CA ARG A 370 -31.59 -7.42 -23.02
C ARG A 370 -30.51 -6.51 -22.41
N ALA A 371 -29.32 -6.48 -22.98
CA ALA A 371 -28.17 -5.85 -22.34
C ALA A 371 -28.31 -4.32 -22.16
N GLY A 372 -29.15 -3.65 -22.95
CA GLY A 372 -29.29 -2.19 -22.89
C GLY A 372 -27.95 -1.51 -23.16
N GLY A 373 -27.57 -0.55 -22.31
CA GLY A 373 -26.27 0.13 -22.32
C GLY A 373 -25.08 -0.70 -21.83
N PHE A 374 -25.27 -1.97 -21.43
CA PHE A 374 -24.16 -2.85 -21.06
C PHE A 374 -23.49 -3.48 -22.28
N GLN A 375 -22.19 -3.20 -22.46
CA GLN A 375 -21.35 -3.87 -23.43
C GLN A 375 -20.71 -5.12 -22.82
N ARG A 376 -20.86 -6.27 -23.47
CA ARG A 376 -20.21 -7.51 -23.03
C ARG A 376 -18.71 -7.45 -23.29
N LEU A 377 -17.92 -7.57 -22.22
CA LEU A 377 -16.47 -7.63 -22.32
C LEU A 377 -15.96 -9.07 -22.41
N PHE A 378 -16.62 -10.02 -21.73
CA PHE A 378 -16.31 -11.43 -21.87
C PHE A 378 -17.58 -12.31 -21.72
N PRO A 379 -17.76 -13.35 -22.56
CA PRO A 379 -16.98 -13.64 -23.78
C PRO A 379 -17.37 -12.71 -24.94
N ALA A 380 -16.41 -12.03 -25.57
CA ALA A 380 -16.65 -11.16 -26.73
C ALA A 380 -16.03 -11.75 -28.00
N LYS A 381 -16.74 -11.65 -29.14
CA LYS A 381 -16.36 -12.33 -30.40
C LYS A 381 -14.95 -12.00 -30.86
N ASP A 382 -14.56 -10.74 -30.75
CA ASP A 382 -13.32 -10.25 -31.31
C ASP A 382 -12.10 -10.47 -30.41
N SER A 383 -12.30 -10.90 -29.16
CA SER A 383 -11.23 -10.98 -28.14
C SER A 383 -11.27 -12.21 -27.24
N VAL A 384 -12.28 -13.08 -27.35
CA VAL A 384 -12.45 -14.22 -26.44
C VAL A 384 -11.24 -15.17 -26.42
N GLU A 385 -10.65 -15.47 -27.58
CA GLU A 385 -9.46 -16.34 -27.64
C GLU A 385 -8.24 -15.72 -26.94
N ASP A 386 -8.06 -14.40 -27.05
CA ASP A 386 -6.95 -13.69 -26.41
C ASP A 386 -7.06 -13.76 -24.89
N TYR A 387 -8.28 -13.57 -24.37
CA TYR A 387 -8.55 -13.59 -22.94
C TYR A 387 -8.55 -15.00 -22.33
N LEU A 388 -8.91 -16.05 -23.08
CA LEU A 388 -8.84 -17.44 -22.59
C LEU A 388 -7.45 -17.83 -22.07
N SER A 389 -6.39 -17.17 -22.54
CA SER A 389 -5.01 -17.39 -22.09
C SER A 389 -4.72 -16.90 -20.65
N PHE A 390 -5.57 -16.02 -20.10
CA PHE A 390 -5.41 -15.44 -18.76
C PHE A 390 -6.04 -16.27 -17.64
N PHE A 391 -6.90 -17.24 -17.97
CA PHE A 391 -7.29 -18.28 -17.02
C PHE A 391 -6.10 -19.22 -16.77
N PRO A 392 -5.92 -19.75 -15.54
CA PRO A 392 -5.01 -20.89 -15.31
C PRO A 392 -5.32 -22.03 -16.29
N VAL A 393 -6.59 -22.44 -16.30
CA VAL A 393 -7.24 -23.25 -17.34
C VAL A 393 -8.71 -22.77 -17.40
N PRO A 394 -9.23 -22.36 -18.57
CA PRO A 394 -10.65 -21.96 -18.70
C PRO A 394 -11.55 -23.16 -18.41
N ARG A 395 -12.73 -23.01 -17.80
CA ARG A 395 -13.61 -24.16 -17.48
C ARG A 395 -14.37 -24.64 -18.72
N TYR A 396 -14.92 -25.85 -18.65
CA TYR A 396 -15.64 -26.44 -19.78
C TYR A 396 -16.81 -25.56 -20.27
N GLY A 397 -17.59 -24.98 -19.34
CA GLY A 397 -18.64 -24.03 -19.69
C GLY A 397 -18.13 -22.75 -20.37
N ASP A 398 -16.93 -22.28 -20.01
CA ASP A 398 -16.30 -21.11 -20.65
C ASP A 398 -15.93 -21.45 -22.10
N MET A 399 -15.42 -22.66 -22.34
CA MET A 399 -15.10 -23.15 -23.68
C MET A 399 -16.35 -23.25 -24.57
N ILE A 400 -17.47 -23.74 -24.04
CA ILE A 400 -18.76 -23.77 -24.75
C ILE A 400 -19.22 -22.35 -25.11
N SER A 401 -19.20 -21.44 -24.14
CA SER A 401 -19.62 -20.04 -24.33
C SER A 401 -18.74 -19.33 -25.35
N ALA A 402 -17.42 -19.53 -25.27
CA ALA A 402 -16.46 -18.96 -26.19
C ALA A 402 -16.63 -19.49 -27.62
N ARG A 403 -16.81 -20.80 -27.79
CA ARG A 403 -17.06 -21.42 -29.10
C ARG A 403 -18.34 -20.88 -29.74
N ALA A 404 -19.41 -20.76 -28.96
CA ALA A 404 -20.69 -20.25 -29.44
C ALA A 404 -20.60 -18.80 -29.95
N VAL A 405 -19.91 -17.93 -29.21
CA VAL A 405 -19.73 -16.53 -29.61
C VAL A 405 -18.81 -16.38 -30.82
N LEU A 406 -17.78 -17.22 -30.91
CA LEU A 406 -16.81 -17.19 -32.01
C LEU A 406 -17.38 -17.77 -33.32
N GLY A 407 -18.30 -18.74 -33.22
CA GLY A 407 -18.92 -19.41 -34.38
C GLY A 407 -18.00 -20.39 -35.11
N ARG A 408 -16.87 -20.76 -34.49
CA ARG A 408 -15.93 -21.79 -34.98
C ARG A 408 -15.26 -22.49 -33.80
N GLU A 409 -14.58 -23.60 -34.08
CA GLU A 409 -13.77 -24.29 -33.08
C GLU A 409 -12.64 -23.40 -32.52
N LEU A 410 -12.38 -23.59 -31.23
CA LEU A 410 -11.35 -22.88 -30.47
C LEU A 410 -10.00 -23.56 -30.62
N ARG A 411 -8.93 -22.79 -30.44
CA ARG A 411 -7.58 -23.38 -30.31
C ARG A 411 -7.53 -24.31 -29.08
N PRO A 412 -6.98 -25.54 -29.21
CA PRO A 412 -6.83 -26.46 -28.08
C PRO A 412 -6.04 -25.85 -26.93
N VAL A 413 -6.45 -26.15 -25.69
CA VAL A 413 -5.72 -25.76 -24.49
C VAL A 413 -4.54 -26.71 -24.31
N ARG A 414 -3.33 -26.22 -24.57
CA ARG A 414 -2.10 -26.97 -24.30
C ARG A 414 -1.52 -26.63 -22.93
N LEU A 415 -1.09 -27.67 -22.20
CA LEU A 415 -0.56 -27.57 -20.85
C LEU A 415 0.80 -28.28 -20.80
N ARG A 416 1.68 -27.82 -19.90
CA ARG A 416 2.93 -28.49 -19.57
C ARG A 416 3.12 -28.53 -18.07
N GLN A 417 3.93 -29.47 -17.61
CA GLN A 417 4.42 -29.49 -16.24
C GLN A 417 5.24 -28.23 -15.94
N ASN A 418 5.19 -27.77 -14.69
CA ASN A 418 5.90 -26.59 -14.23
C ASN A 418 6.81 -26.93 -13.04
N GLN A 419 8.07 -27.30 -13.32
CA GLN A 419 9.07 -27.67 -12.29
C GLN A 419 8.50 -28.61 -11.22
N THR A 420 7.72 -29.59 -11.67
CA THR A 420 7.05 -30.57 -10.83
C THR A 420 7.79 -31.90 -10.98
N ILE A 421 8.21 -32.46 -9.86
CA ILE A 421 8.86 -33.77 -9.80
C ILE A 421 7.79 -34.83 -9.58
N GLU A 422 7.83 -35.87 -10.41
CA GLU A 422 7.03 -37.08 -10.22
C GLU A 422 7.77 -38.04 -9.28
N ILE A 423 7.12 -38.40 -8.18
CA ILE A 423 7.59 -39.39 -7.23
C ILE A 423 6.72 -40.62 -7.41
N VAL A 424 7.28 -41.66 -8.04
CA VAL A 424 6.57 -42.91 -8.32
C VAL A 424 7.05 -43.99 -7.35
N SER A 425 6.12 -44.60 -6.64
CA SER A 425 6.32 -45.82 -5.84
C SER A 425 5.57 -47.00 -6.48
N GLU A 426 5.68 -48.22 -5.93
CA GLU A 426 5.06 -49.42 -6.53
C GLU A 426 3.54 -49.28 -6.75
N ASP A 427 2.83 -48.53 -5.88
CA ASP A 427 1.36 -48.38 -5.94
C ASP A 427 0.85 -46.92 -5.97
N GLU A 428 1.72 -45.91 -5.85
CA GLU A 428 1.29 -44.50 -5.73
C GLU A 428 2.14 -43.53 -6.56
N LEU A 429 1.46 -42.56 -7.19
CA LEU A 429 2.05 -41.36 -7.79
C LEU A 429 1.89 -40.19 -6.82
N ALA A 430 2.97 -39.46 -6.56
CA ALA A 430 2.95 -38.18 -5.88
C ALA A 430 3.65 -37.11 -6.71
N LEU A 431 3.12 -35.88 -6.67
CA LEU A 431 3.61 -34.73 -7.42
C LEU A 431 4.17 -33.71 -6.45
N TYR A 432 5.46 -33.38 -6.59
CA TYR A 432 6.14 -32.41 -5.74
C TYR A 432 6.52 -31.16 -6.54
N PHE A 433 5.99 -30.00 -6.15
CA PHE A 433 6.34 -28.73 -6.76
C PHE A 433 7.50 -28.07 -6.03
N GLU A 434 8.66 -28.01 -6.69
CA GLU A 434 9.92 -27.55 -6.07
C GLU A 434 9.86 -26.09 -5.60
N LYS A 435 9.14 -25.23 -6.32
CA LYS A 435 9.16 -23.78 -6.07
C LYS A 435 8.50 -23.37 -4.75
N ASN A 436 7.47 -24.08 -4.30
CA ASN A 436 6.73 -23.75 -3.08
C ASN A 436 6.58 -24.92 -2.10
N GLY A 437 7.18 -26.08 -2.41
CA GLY A 437 7.15 -27.27 -1.55
C GLY A 437 5.80 -28.00 -1.48
N THR A 438 4.89 -27.75 -2.43
CA THR A 438 3.58 -28.42 -2.45
C THR A 438 3.72 -29.88 -2.84
N LEU A 439 3.22 -30.79 -1.99
CA LEU A 439 3.08 -32.21 -2.30
C LEU A 439 1.60 -32.53 -2.57
N TYR A 440 1.31 -33.16 -3.70
CA TYR A 440 -0.03 -33.56 -4.10
C TYR A 440 -0.07 -35.04 -4.49
N THR A 441 -0.98 -35.81 -3.89
CA THR A 441 -1.17 -37.24 -4.18
C THR A 441 -2.46 -37.45 -4.97
N PRO A 442 -2.41 -37.58 -6.31
CA PRO A 442 -3.59 -37.86 -7.10
C PRO A 442 -4.23 -39.21 -6.76
N ASN A 443 -5.56 -39.29 -6.81
CA ASN A 443 -6.25 -40.59 -6.89
C ASN A 443 -5.98 -41.26 -8.26
N PRO A 444 -6.32 -42.55 -8.47
CA PRO A 444 -5.96 -43.26 -9.70
C PRO A 444 -6.41 -42.58 -11.01
N VAL A 445 -7.64 -42.05 -11.05
CA VAL A 445 -8.17 -41.33 -12.23
C VAL A 445 -7.39 -40.03 -12.45
N SER A 446 -7.12 -39.29 -11.38
CA SER A 446 -6.32 -38.07 -11.42
C SER A 446 -4.87 -38.36 -11.83
N GLY A 447 -4.29 -39.48 -11.40
CA GLY A 447 -2.95 -39.90 -11.79
C GLY A 447 -2.89 -40.22 -13.28
N TRP A 448 -3.91 -40.89 -13.81
CA TRP A 448 -4.03 -41.13 -15.24
C TRP A 448 -4.19 -39.83 -16.05
N ILE A 449 -5.05 -38.91 -15.62
CA ILE A 449 -5.21 -37.58 -16.26
C ILE A 449 -3.86 -36.84 -16.29
N TRP A 450 -3.11 -36.87 -15.18
CA TRP A 450 -1.78 -36.26 -15.12
C TRP A 450 -0.83 -36.84 -16.16
N LEU A 451 -0.77 -38.17 -16.29
CA LEU A 451 0.08 -38.83 -17.28
C LEU A 451 -0.29 -38.44 -18.72
N GLN A 452 -1.58 -38.35 -19.04
CA GLN A 452 -2.01 -37.89 -20.36
C GLN A 452 -1.56 -36.46 -20.68
N VAL A 453 -1.64 -35.55 -19.70
CA VAL A 453 -1.14 -34.18 -19.86
C VAL A 453 0.38 -34.16 -20.02
N ALA A 454 1.10 -34.99 -19.28
CA ALA A 454 2.55 -35.13 -19.39
C ALA A 454 2.96 -35.57 -20.81
N ASP A 455 2.16 -36.45 -21.44
CA ASP A 455 2.31 -36.89 -22.83
C ASP A 455 1.83 -35.87 -23.87
N GLY A 456 1.29 -34.73 -23.42
CA GLY A 456 0.89 -33.62 -24.28
C GLY A 456 -0.56 -33.68 -24.79
N ALA A 457 -1.40 -34.55 -24.22
CA ALA A 457 -2.83 -34.58 -24.53
C ALA A 457 -3.51 -33.29 -24.07
N ASP A 458 -4.46 -32.80 -24.88
CA ASP A 458 -5.30 -31.66 -24.50
C ASP A 458 -6.53 -32.12 -23.69
N PRO A 459 -7.18 -31.21 -22.92
CA PRO A 459 -8.30 -31.57 -22.04
C PRO A 459 -9.46 -32.28 -22.76
N GLN A 460 -9.73 -31.95 -24.02
CA GLN A 460 -10.83 -32.53 -24.79
C GLN A 460 -10.52 -33.98 -25.16
N GLY A 461 -9.29 -34.26 -25.61
CA GLY A 461 -8.83 -35.62 -25.87
C GLY A 461 -8.91 -36.50 -24.61
N ILE A 462 -8.42 -35.99 -23.47
CA ILE A 462 -8.46 -36.70 -22.18
C ILE A 462 -9.89 -37.07 -21.79
N ALA A 463 -10.84 -36.13 -21.93
CA ALA A 463 -12.24 -36.40 -21.63
C ALA A 463 -12.87 -37.43 -22.58
N GLN A 464 -12.55 -37.38 -23.87
CA GLN A 464 -13.02 -38.35 -24.86
C GLN A 464 -12.50 -39.76 -24.57
N ASP A 465 -11.24 -39.89 -24.17
CA ASP A 465 -10.65 -41.19 -23.81
C ASP A 465 -11.29 -41.77 -22.55
N LEU A 466 -11.60 -40.94 -21.54
CA LEU A 466 -12.35 -41.37 -20.36
C LEU A 466 -13.79 -41.79 -20.68
N ILE A 467 -14.46 -41.08 -21.60
CA ILE A 467 -15.80 -41.46 -22.09
C ILE A 467 -15.74 -42.81 -22.81
N ALA A 468 -14.75 -43.01 -23.69
CA ALA A 468 -14.56 -44.28 -24.40
C ALA A 468 -14.25 -45.44 -23.43
N ALA A 469 -13.43 -45.19 -22.41
CA ALA A 469 -13.13 -46.18 -21.36
C ALA A 469 -14.37 -46.51 -20.52
N HIS A 470 -15.19 -45.51 -20.16
CA HIS A 470 -16.47 -45.73 -19.49
C HIS A 470 -17.42 -46.55 -20.37
N GLU A 471 -17.52 -46.22 -21.65
CA GLU A 471 -18.37 -46.95 -22.60
C GLU A 471 -17.96 -48.42 -22.73
N ALA A 472 -16.66 -48.71 -22.79
CA ALA A 472 -16.15 -50.06 -22.85
C ALA A 472 -16.41 -50.88 -21.57
N ALA A 473 -16.43 -50.24 -20.39
CA ALA A 473 -16.59 -50.92 -19.10
C ALA A 473 -18.05 -51.01 -18.62
N HIS A 474 -18.86 -50.00 -18.93
CA HIS A 474 -20.18 -49.78 -18.33
C HIS A 474 -21.30 -49.50 -19.35
N GLY A 475 -20.98 -49.41 -20.65
CA GLY A 475 -21.91 -49.02 -21.71
C GLY A 475 -21.97 -47.50 -21.92
N SER A 476 -22.65 -47.05 -22.99
CA SER A 476 -22.63 -45.64 -23.40
C SER A 476 -23.13 -44.71 -22.27
N PRO A 477 -22.32 -43.74 -21.83
CA PRO A 477 -22.71 -42.84 -20.74
C PRO A 477 -23.86 -41.93 -21.16
N SER A 478 -24.73 -41.62 -20.21
CA SER A 478 -25.76 -40.59 -20.36
C SER A 478 -25.16 -39.21 -20.60
N GLU A 479 -25.96 -38.26 -21.08
CA GLU A 479 -25.52 -36.88 -21.31
C GLU A 479 -24.95 -36.23 -20.04
N ASP A 480 -25.60 -36.45 -18.89
CA ASP A 480 -25.15 -35.94 -17.60
C ASP A 480 -23.80 -36.55 -17.18
N GLU A 481 -23.60 -37.85 -17.42
CA GLU A 481 -22.32 -38.52 -17.14
C GLU A 481 -21.19 -38.00 -18.03
N GLN A 482 -21.45 -37.82 -19.33
CA GLN A 482 -20.49 -37.21 -20.26
C GLN A 482 -20.12 -35.80 -19.82
N TRP A 483 -21.11 -35.00 -19.43
CA TRP A 483 -20.86 -33.66 -18.90
C TRP A 483 -19.98 -33.70 -17.65
N MET A 484 -20.28 -34.58 -16.69
CA MET A 484 -19.51 -34.72 -15.47
C MET A 484 -18.06 -35.14 -15.75
N ILE A 485 -17.81 -36.01 -16.74
CA ILE A 485 -16.46 -36.37 -17.17
C ILE A 485 -15.71 -35.14 -17.68
N HIS A 486 -16.32 -34.37 -18.60
CA HIS A 486 -15.73 -33.12 -19.09
C HIS A 486 -15.44 -32.11 -17.97
N GLU A 487 -16.42 -31.88 -17.09
CA GLU A 487 -16.30 -30.95 -15.97
C GLU A 487 -15.18 -31.36 -15.00
N ASN A 488 -15.09 -32.65 -14.65
CA ASN A 488 -14.07 -33.18 -13.75
C ASN A 488 -12.65 -33.07 -14.33
N VAL A 489 -12.47 -33.36 -15.63
CA VAL A 489 -11.16 -33.21 -16.30
C VAL A 489 -10.72 -31.75 -16.24
N TRP A 490 -11.57 -30.82 -16.68
CA TRP A 490 -11.25 -29.40 -16.64
C TRP A 490 -11.00 -28.88 -15.23
N ASP A 491 -11.74 -29.39 -14.24
CA ASP A 491 -11.61 -28.98 -12.86
C ASP A 491 -10.30 -29.44 -12.22
N ALA A 492 -9.88 -30.67 -12.48
CA ALA A 492 -8.59 -31.19 -12.04
C ALA A 492 -7.44 -30.35 -12.62
N LEU A 493 -7.45 -30.11 -13.93
CA LEU A 493 -6.40 -29.37 -14.63
C LEU A 493 -6.30 -27.92 -14.15
N SER A 494 -7.44 -27.23 -13.98
CA SER A 494 -7.44 -25.88 -13.43
C SER A 494 -6.94 -25.84 -11.99
N SER A 495 -7.25 -26.85 -11.17
CA SER A 495 -6.80 -26.90 -9.78
C SER A 495 -5.28 -27.08 -9.71
N TRP A 496 -4.70 -27.95 -10.54
CA TRP A 496 -3.25 -28.12 -10.63
C TRP A 496 -2.54 -26.90 -11.19
N ALA A 497 -3.13 -26.21 -12.17
CA ALA A 497 -2.59 -24.94 -12.66
C ALA A 497 -2.60 -23.84 -11.59
N GLN A 498 -3.60 -23.81 -10.70
CA GLN A 498 -3.63 -22.89 -9.56
C GLN A 498 -2.58 -23.22 -8.50
N LEU A 499 -2.35 -24.51 -8.23
CA LEU A 499 -1.27 -24.97 -7.34
C LEU A 499 0.13 -24.74 -7.92
N GLY A 500 0.22 -24.42 -9.21
CA GLY A 500 1.47 -24.20 -9.94
C GLY A 500 2.12 -25.49 -10.46
N LEU A 501 1.44 -26.64 -10.35
CA LEU A 501 1.90 -27.93 -10.89
C LEU A 501 1.90 -27.95 -12.43
N LEU A 502 0.89 -27.31 -13.01
CA LEU A 502 0.78 -27.13 -14.46
C LEU A 502 0.88 -25.65 -14.85
N ARG A 503 1.30 -25.40 -16.08
CA ARG A 503 1.23 -24.08 -16.72
C ARG A 503 0.76 -24.20 -18.16
N ARG A 504 0.23 -23.11 -18.71
CA ARG A 504 -0.12 -23.06 -20.13
C ARG A 504 1.13 -23.15 -21.01
N ASP A 505 1.05 -23.99 -22.02
CA ASP A 505 1.99 -24.03 -23.12
C ASP A 505 1.73 -22.84 -24.05
N THR A 506 2.66 -21.89 -24.11
CA THR A 506 2.55 -20.73 -25.01
C THR A 506 3.58 -20.78 -26.15
N GLY A 507 4.32 -21.88 -26.31
CA GLY A 507 5.43 -21.98 -27.27
C GLY A 507 6.71 -21.24 -26.88
N ASP A 508 6.63 -20.20 -26.05
CA ASP A 508 7.79 -19.44 -25.57
C ASP A 508 8.66 -20.26 -24.61
N GLN A 509 9.98 -20.27 -24.86
CA GLN A 509 10.99 -20.87 -23.96
C GLN A 509 11.43 -19.95 -22.81
N ASP A 510 10.75 -18.81 -22.62
CA ASP A 510 11.05 -17.88 -21.54
C ASP A 510 10.70 -18.52 -20.19
N HIS A 511 11.70 -19.15 -19.57
CA HIS A 511 11.65 -19.45 -18.15
C HIS A 511 11.59 -18.13 -17.39
N PRO A 512 10.59 -17.91 -16.52
CA PRO A 512 10.64 -16.77 -15.63
C PRO A 512 11.86 -16.97 -14.72
N GLN A 513 12.93 -16.23 -15.00
CA GLN A 513 13.90 -15.94 -13.97
C GLN A 513 13.12 -15.15 -12.91
N THR A 514 12.89 -15.78 -11.76
CA THR A 514 12.56 -15.04 -10.54
C THR A 514 13.58 -13.91 -10.48
N PRO A 515 13.17 -12.62 -10.45
CA PRO A 515 14.15 -11.56 -10.25
C PRO A 515 14.96 -11.97 -9.01
N PRO A 516 16.31 -12.00 -9.11
CA PRO A 516 17.12 -12.43 -8.00
C PRO A 516 16.68 -11.62 -6.79
N VAL A 517 16.34 -12.30 -5.69
CA VAL A 517 16.22 -11.63 -4.40
C VAL A 517 17.53 -10.85 -4.27
N PRO A 518 17.50 -9.50 -4.26
CA PRO A 518 18.73 -8.76 -4.16
C PRO A 518 19.43 -9.28 -2.92
N SER A 519 20.61 -9.86 -3.12
CA SER A 519 21.48 -10.19 -2.01
C SER A 519 21.66 -8.88 -1.26
N PRO A 520 21.46 -8.82 0.06
CA PRO A 520 21.60 -7.57 0.80
C PRO A 520 22.97 -7.01 0.42
N GLU A 521 22.97 -5.85 -0.26
CA GLU A 521 24.21 -5.15 -0.56
C GLU A 521 24.87 -4.90 0.79
N THR A 522 25.96 -5.63 1.03
CA THR A 522 26.72 -5.47 2.26
C THR A 522 27.50 -4.18 2.12
N LEU A 523 26.88 -3.10 2.62
CA LEU A 523 27.53 -1.81 2.65
C LEU A 523 28.68 -1.87 3.66
N PRO A 524 29.86 -1.34 3.30
CA PRO A 524 30.98 -1.32 4.23
C PRO A 524 30.57 -0.47 5.45
N PRO A 525 30.78 -0.98 6.68
CA PRO A 525 30.45 -0.21 7.86
C PRO A 525 31.40 0.97 8.00
N ASP A 526 30.89 2.07 8.58
CA ASP A 526 31.67 3.29 8.76
C ASP A 526 32.45 3.23 10.09
N PRO A 527 33.79 3.34 10.07
CA PRO A 527 34.56 3.57 11.28
C PRO A 527 34.30 4.98 11.82
N LEU A 528 33.88 5.09 13.07
CA LEU A 528 33.59 6.36 13.73
C LEU A 528 34.55 6.62 14.91
N MET A 529 34.80 7.89 15.21
CA MET A 529 35.50 8.33 16.42
C MET A 529 34.59 9.30 17.19
N VAL A 530 34.04 8.83 18.31
CA VAL A 530 33.19 9.64 19.20
C VAL A 530 34.02 10.04 20.41
N GLY A 531 34.48 11.29 20.44
CA GLY A 531 35.46 11.77 21.41
C GLY A 531 36.80 11.02 21.28
N LYS A 532 37.04 10.03 22.14
CA LYS A 532 38.22 9.14 22.09
C LYS A 532 37.85 7.68 21.77
N CYS A 533 36.55 7.38 21.67
CA CYS A 533 36.04 6.03 21.47
C CYS A 533 35.98 5.68 19.98
N ALA A 534 36.66 4.60 19.61
CA ALA A 534 36.60 4.06 18.24
C ALA A 534 35.43 3.08 18.16
N LEU A 535 34.52 3.34 17.22
CA LEU A 535 33.29 2.58 17.00
C LEU A 535 33.17 2.19 15.53
N ILE A 536 32.33 1.20 15.24
CA ILE A 536 31.99 0.79 13.88
C ILE A 536 30.48 0.91 13.76
N LEU A 537 29.98 1.74 12.84
CA LEU A 537 28.56 1.84 12.54
C LEU A 537 28.24 0.97 11.32
N ASP A 538 27.53 -0.12 11.56
CA ASP A 538 26.97 -0.98 10.52
C ASP A 538 25.51 -0.57 10.26
N TYR A 539 25.24 -0.16 9.02
CA TYR A 539 23.92 0.31 8.62
C TYR A 539 22.93 -0.81 8.31
N GLY A 540 23.42 -2.03 8.04
CA GLY A 540 22.60 -3.18 7.64
C GLY A 540 21.99 -3.12 6.23
N CYS A 541 21.58 -1.94 5.75
CA CYS A 541 21.03 -1.75 4.39
C CYS A 541 21.22 -0.32 3.86
N ALA A 542 20.98 -0.14 2.54
CA ALA A 542 21.16 1.12 1.84
C ALA A 542 20.24 2.25 2.31
N ALA A 543 19.01 1.95 2.71
CA ALA A 543 18.07 2.95 3.22
C ALA A 543 18.57 3.59 4.51
N VAL A 544 19.04 2.77 5.45
CA VAL A 544 19.64 3.25 6.70
C VAL A 544 20.93 4.01 6.41
N ALA A 545 21.79 3.52 5.52
CA ALA A 545 23.03 4.20 5.17
C ALA A 545 22.80 5.57 4.51
N ALA A 546 21.82 5.69 3.61
CA ALA A 546 21.47 6.95 2.97
C ALA A 546 20.98 7.99 3.98
N ARG A 547 20.22 7.56 5.00
CA ARG A 547 19.70 8.43 6.06
C ARG A 547 20.77 8.80 7.10
N LEU A 548 21.53 7.83 7.59
CA LEU A 548 22.47 8.04 8.71
C LEU A 548 23.85 8.50 8.26
N GLY A 549 24.29 8.13 7.05
CA GLY A 549 25.63 8.38 6.54
C GLY A 549 26.03 9.86 6.56
N PRO A 550 25.24 10.78 5.96
CA PRO A 550 25.55 12.21 6.00
C PRO A 550 25.51 12.78 7.42
N LEU A 551 24.57 12.30 8.25
CA LEU A 551 24.38 12.76 9.63
C LEU A 551 25.60 12.49 10.52
N PHE A 552 26.22 11.32 10.36
CA PHE A 552 27.40 10.90 11.13
C PHE A 552 28.72 11.06 10.36
N ALA A 553 28.70 11.66 9.16
CA ALA A 553 29.90 11.94 8.38
C ALA A 553 31.00 12.71 9.17
N PRO A 554 30.67 13.69 10.04
CA PRO A 554 31.67 14.39 10.86
C PRO A 554 32.47 13.48 11.82
N LEU A 555 31.93 12.30 12.16
CA LEU A 555 32.56 11.33 13.05
C LEU A 555 33.48 10.34 12.33
N LYS A 556 33.49 10.32 10.99
CA LYS A 556 34.25 9.32 10.22
C LYS A 556 35.74 9.35 10.57
N ALA A 557 36.27 8.16 10.84
CA ALA A 557 37.65 7.94 11.24
C ALA A 557 38.40 7.08 10.23
N LYS A 558 39.73 7.03 10.34
CA LYS A 558 40.56 6.12 9.51
C LYS A 558 40.72 4.72 10.11
N LYS A 559 40.28 4.51 11.35
CA LYS A 559 40.58 3.30 12.13
C LYS A 559 39.40 2.32 12.07
N HIS A 560 39.60 1.17 11.43
CA HIS A 560 38.57 0.14 11.21
C HIS A 560 38.39 -0.85 12.38
N THR A 561 38.68 -0.44 13.62
CA THR A 561 38.58 -1.31 14.80
C THR A 561 37.87 -0.57 15.92
N GLY A 562 36.79 -1.13 16.44
CA GLY A 562 35.96 -0.53 17.47
C GLY A 562 34.82 -1.45 17.89
N LEU A 563 34.05 -1.02 18.89
CA LEU A 563 32.80 -1.69 19.25
C LEU A 563 31.79 -1.50 18.12
N ASN A 564 31.11 -2.57 17.72
CA ASN A 564 30.12 -2.52 16.65
C ASN A 564 28.79 -1.96 17.15
N ILE A 565 28.21 -1.03 16.40
CA ILE A 565 26.84 -0.54 16.57
C ILE A 565 26.14 -0.86 15.27
N ALA A 566 25.25 -1.84 15.29
CA ALA A 566 24.62 -2.39 14.10
C ALA A 566 23.13 -2.10 14.07
N VAL A 567 22.68 -1.48 12.98
CA VAL A 567 21.26 -1.41 12.62
C VAL A 567 20.94 -2.64 11.77
N GLN A 568 19.89 -3.38 12.14
CA GLN A 568 19.51 -4.61 11.47
C GLN A 568 18.04 -4.57 11.08
N ASN A 569 17.69 -5.24 9.98
CA ASN A 569 16.30 -5.46 9.62
C ASN A 569 15.62 -6.33 10.68
N ALA A 570 14.47 -5.88 11.18
CA ALA A 570 13.60 -6.65 12.07
C ALA A 570 12.29 -6.99 11.34
N PRO A 571 11.48 -7.96 11.82
CA PRO A 571 10.16 -8.23 11.22
C PRO A 571 9.24 -7.00 11.16
N VAL A 572 9.44 -6.05 12.07
CA VAL A 572 8.76 -4.76 12.10
C VAL A 572 9.85 -3.69 12.23
N GLY A 573 10.04 -2.88 11.19
CA GLY A 573 11.06 -1.83 11.18
C GLY A 573 12.49 -2.34 11.35
N TYR A 574 13.29 -1.59 12.10
CA TYR A 574 14.69 -1.89 12.39
C TYR A 574 14.93 -2.23 13.87
N ALA A 575 16.05 -2.90 14.11
CA ALA A 575 16.60 -3.17 15.42
C ALA A 575 18.00 -2.55 15.56
N LEU A 576 18.35 -2.11 16.77
CA LEU A 576 19.69 -1.62 17.08
C LEU A 576 20.38 -2.60 18.03
N ALA A 577 21.60 -3.01 17.68
CA ALA A 577 22.47 -3.81 18.51
C ALA A 577 23.79 -3.08 18.79
N VAL A 578 24.30 -3.23 20.01
CA VAL A 578 25.62 -2.73 20.43
C VAL A 578 26.45 -3.93 20.87
N GLY A 579 27.53 -4.21 20.15
CA GLY A 579 28.29 -5.45 20.29
C GLY A 579 27.40 -6.67 20.03
N SER A 580 27.20 -7.49 21.06
CA SER A 580 26.32 -8.66 21.02
C SER A 580 24.96 -8.45 21.70
N GLN A 581 24.67 -7.24 22.17
CA GLN A 581 23.45 -6.92 22.92
C GLN A 581 22.44 -6.20 22.03
N LEU A 582 21.22 -6.72 21.99
CA LEU A 582 20.09 -6.03 21.37
C LEU A 582 19.63 -4.89 22.30
N VAL A 583 19.65 -3.66 21.81
CA VAL A 583 19.24 -2.46 22.57
C VAL A 583 17.75 -2.21 22.43
N THR A 584 17.24 -2.25 21.19
CA THR A 584 15.81 -2.01 20.88
C THR A 584 15.43 -2.59 19.52
N THR A 585 14.13 -2.71 19.26
CA THR A 585 13.52 -3.21 18.01
C THR A 585 12.24 -2.44 17.70
N GLY A 586 11.74 -2.55 16.46
CA GLY A 586 10.49 -1.90 16.07
C GLY A 586 10.68 -0.43 15.67
N LEU A 587 11.89 -0.04 15.28
CA LEU A 587 12.20 1.35 14.92
C LEU A 587 11.76 1.64 13.48
N GLY A 588 10.96 2.69 13.28
CA GLY A 588 10.81 3.35 11.98
C GLY A 588 12.13 4.00 11.55
N LEU A 589 12.30 4.25 10.24
CA LEU A 589 13.55 4.82 9.71
C LEU A 589 13.78 6.25 10.24
N ASP A 590 12.72 7.00 10.47
CA ASP A 590 12.68 8.31 11.14
C ASP A 590 13.37 8.30 12.51
N ASN A 591 13.24 7.21 13.27
CA ASN A 591 13.72 7.12 14.65
C ASN A 591 15.10 6.46 14.80
N VAL A 592 15.59 5.74 13.78
CA VAL A 592 16.88 5.03 13.85
C VAL A 592 18.03 6.00 14.17
N ALA A 593 18.06 7.17 13.54
CA ALA A 593 19.11 8.15 13.73
C ALA A 593 19.25 8.62 15.19
N GLN A 594 18.12 8.88 15.87
CA GLN A 594 18.10 9.34 17.25
C GLN A 594 18.60 8.27 18.22
N VAL A 595 18.19 7.01 18.02
CA VAL A 595 18.61 5.89 18.86
C VAL A 595 20.10 5.58 18.63
N VAL A 596 20.59 5.66 17.39
CA VAL A 596 22.03 5.53 17.10
C VAL A 596 22.84 6.65 17.75
N ALA A 597 22.41 7.91 17.63
CA ALA A 597 23.10 9.03 18.29
C ALA A 597 23.19 8.86 19.81
N ARG A 598 22.11 8.36 20.43
CA ARG A 598 22.09 8.03 21.86
C ARG A 598 23.05 6.89 22.21
N ALA A 599 23.06 5.82 21.44
CA ALA A 599 23.99 4.71 21.65
C ALA A 599 25.45 5.18 21.52
N LEU A 600 25.76 6.01 20.52
CA LEU A 600 27.10 6.61 20.36
C LEU A 600 27.49 7.46 21.58
N PHE A 601 26.57 8.25 22.12
CA PHE A 601 26.77 9.04 23.33
C PHE A 601 27.07 8.16 24.56
N GLU A 602 26.25 7.13 24.79
CA GLU A 602 26.39 6.22 25.94
C GLU A 602 27.67 5.37 25.88
N GLN A 603 28.20 5.10 24.68
CA GLN A 603 29.47 4.38 24.48
C GLN A 603 30.73 5.28 24.48
N ALA A 604 30.58 6.59 24.55
CA ALA A 604 31.71 7.51 24.48
C ALA A 604 32.66 7.45 25.70
N PRO A 605 32.18 7.29 26.95
CA PRO A 605 33.05 7.13 28.12
C PRO A 605 33.67 5.73 28.14
N MET A 606 34.98 5.64 27.87
CA MET A 606 35.70 4.35 27.80
C MET A 606 36.36 3.93 29.11
N LYS A 607 36.43 4.84 30.09
CA LYS A 607 37.06 4.60 31.38
C LYS A 607 36.07 4.94 32.48
N GLU A 608 36.22 4.29 33.62
CA GLU A 608 35.50 4.62 34.84
C GLU A 608 35.64 6.10 35.28
N SER A 609 36.74 6.77 34.90
CA SER A 609 36.95 8.20 35.18
C SER A 609 36.38 9.16 34.13
N ASP A 610 35.87 8.65 33.01
CA ASP A 610 35.34 9.48 31.94
C ASP A 610 33.87 9.81 32.22
N ILE A 611 33.44 11.01 31.84
CA ILE A 611 32.06 11.48 31.98
C ILE A 611 31.64 12.11 30.65
N ALA A 612 30.57 11.62 30.03
CA ALA A 612 29.94 12.31 28.90
C ALA A 612 28.78 13.16 29.40
N ILE A 613 28.59 14.35 28.84
CA ILE A 613 27.48 15.27 29.17
C ILE A 613 26.81 15.69 27.87
N ALA A 614 25.49 15.53 27.78
CA ALA A 614 24.71 15.96 26.61
C ALA A 614 24.44 17.47 26.63
N GLY A 615 24.36 18.06 25.45
CA GLY A 615 24.26 19.51 25.22
C GLY A 615 24.97 19.89 23.94
N THR A 616 25.08 21.18 23.65
CA THR A 616 25.73 21.66 22.42
C THR A 616 26.99 22.46 22.72
N LEU A 617 28.09 22.09 22.08
CA LEU A 617 29.37 22.77 22.18
C LEU A 617 29.57 23.69 20.97
N VAL A 618 29.87 24.96 21.23
CA VAL A 618 30.17 25.96 20.21
C VAL A 618 31.60 26.50 20.41
N PRO A 619 32.57 26.21 19.51
CA PRO A 619 33.92 26.74 19.58
C PRO A 619 33.97 28.22 19.20
N ILE A 620 34.34 29.08 20.15
CA ILE A 620 34.31 30.54 19.96
C ILE A 620 35.68 31.14 19.60
N SER A 621 36.77 30.42 19.88
CA SER A 621 38.13 30.85 19.55
C SER A 621 39.10 29.65 19.48
N ASP A 622 40.38 29.89 19.19
CA ASP A 622 41.38 28.81 19.13
C ASP A 622 41.64 28.20 20.53
N GLY A 623 40.88 27.14 20.84
CA GLY A 623 41.04 26.36 22.06
C GLY A 623 40.05 26.72 23.18
N GLU A 624 39.12 27.64 22.96
CA GLU A 624 38.00 27.92 23.87
C GLU A 624 36.64 27.61 23.24
N ALA A 625 35.69 27.20 24.07
CA ALA A 625 34.32 26.91 23.65
C ALA A 625 33.31 27.34 24.71
N VAL A 626 32.06 27.52 24.27
CA VAL A 626 30.88 27.67 25.12
C VAL A 626 30.09 26.38 25.05
N PHE A 627 29.63 25.89 26.21
CA PHE A 627 28.80 24.68 26.28
C PHE A 627 27.41 25.03 26.77
N PHE A 628 26.40 24.61 26.01
CA PHE A 628 24.99 24.77 26.33
C PHE A 628 24.48 23.43 26.87
N ALA A 629 24.20 23.38 28.16
CA ALA A 629 23.81 22.15 28.82
C ALA A 629 22.37 21.76 28.47
N ALA A 630 22.15 20.50 28.12
CA ALA A 630 20.79 19.97 27.99
C ALA A 630 20.09 20.02 29.36
N GLY A 631 18.87 20.56 29.40
CA GLY A 631 18.10 20.78 30.62
C GLY A 631 17.11 19.65 30.93
N ARG A 632 16.20 19.88 31.89
CA ARG A 632 15.04 18.99 32.17
C ARG A 632 13.82 19.31 31.33
N MET A 633 13.87 20.40 30.55
CA MET A 633 12.70 20.91 29.85
C MET A 633 12.59 20.24 28.48
N SER A 634 11.59 19.37 28.34
CA SER A 634 11.17 18.79 27.07
C SER A 634 10.81 19.90 26.07
N GLY A 635 11.74 20.27 25.18
CA GLY A 635 11.39 20.93 23.92
C GLY A 635 12.16 22.18 23.46
N TRP A 636 13.31 22.57 24.02
CA TRP A 636 13.99 23.84 23.63
C TRP A 636 15.54 23.78 23.62
N GLU A 637 16.15 22.64 23.29
CA GLU A 637 17.53 22.45 23.74
C GLU A 637 18.63 22.93 22.79
N ASP A 638 18.33 23.24 21.53
CA ASP A 638 19.40 23.44 20.55
C ASP A 638 19.20 24.59 19.55
N ALA A 639 18.02 25.21 19.48
CA ALA A 639 17.80 26.39 18.63
C ALA A 639 18.70 27.57 19.04
N LEU A 640 18.76 27.87 20.35
CA LEU A 640 19.63 28.91 20.90
C LEU A 640 21.12 28.69 20.57
N PRO A 641 21.74 27.53 20.87
CA PRO A 641 23.15 27.33 20.54
C PRO A 641 23.43 27.34 19.04
N LEU A 642 22.50 26.91 18.18
CA LEU A 642 22.65 27.02 16.73
C LEU A 642 22.64 28.48 16.26
N VAL A 643 21.69 29.29 16.73
CA VAL A 643 21.65 30.73 16.42
C VAL A 643 22.90 31.44 16.97
N PHE A 644 23.34 31.09 18.18
CA PHE A 644 24.58 31.60 18.76
C PHE A 644 25.81 31.21 17.92
N SER A 645 25.87 29.97 17.43
CA SER A 645 26.92 29.50 16.54
C SER A 645 26.99 30.33 15.26
N ALA A 646 25.84 30.58 14.64
CA ALA A 646 25.74 31.41 13.43
C ALA A 646 26.21 32.86 13.69
N LEU A 647 25.70 33.50 14.75
CA LEU A 647 26.11 34.86 15.13
C LEU A 647 27.62 34.96 15.42
N ALA A 648 28.17 33.95 16.09
CA ALA A 648 29.60 33.84 16.39
C ALA A 648 30.46 33.38 15.20
N LYS A 649 29.85 33.03 14.06
CA LYS A 649 30.52 32.38 12.90
C LYS A 649 31.36 31.17 13.31
N ALA A 650 30.84 30.46 14.29
CA ALA A 650 31.45 29.30 14.92
C ALA A 650 30.83 28.02 14.39
N GLY A 651 31.52 26.91 14.64
CA GLY A 651 30.95 25.59 14.45
C GLY A 651 30.12 25.11 15.65
N HIS A 652 29.44 23.98 15.51
CA HIS A 652 28.65 23.34 16.56
C HIS A 652 28.87 21.83 16.60
N GLY A 653 28.64 21.23 17.77
CA GLY A 653 28.62 19.77 17.91
C GLY A 653 27.97 19.32 19.20
N GLY A 654 27.20 18.24 19.11
CA GLY A 654 26.51 17.63 20.23
C GLY A 654 27.46 16.89 21.16
N GLY A 655 27.32 17.14 22.45
CA GLY A 655 27.93 16.43 23.56
C GLY A 655 29.41 16.74 23.80
N ILE A 656 29.82 16.57 25.06
CA ILE A 656 31.22 16.66 25.49
C ILE A 656 31.64 15.42 26.28
N LEU A 657 32.93 15.11 26.25
CA LEU A 657 33.59 14.10 27.06
C LEU A 657 34.63 14.75 27.97
N LEU A 658 34.49 14.49 29.26
CA LEU A 658 35.41 14.85 30.32
C LEU A 658 36.30 13.64 30.64
N ASP A 659 37.61 13.86 30.66
CA ASP A 659 38.58 12.91 31.22
C ASP A 659 39.02 13.48 32.56
N MET A 660 38.49 12.95 33.67
CA MET A 660 38.71 13.55 35.00
C MET A 660 40.15 13.41 35.49
N LYS A 661 41.02 12.67 34.78
CA LYS A 661 42.47 12.68 35.02
C LYS A 661 43.16 13.89 34.38
N LYS A 662 42.49 14.61 33.48
CA LYS A 662 42.93 15.82 32.80
C LYS A 662 41.80 16.87 32.73
N PRO A 663 41.28 17.33 33.87
CA PRO A 663 40.00 18.04 33.95
C PRO A 663 39.98 19.40 33.23
N LYS A 664 41.13 19.97 32.85
CA LYS A 664 41.18 21.33 32.28
C LYS A 664 40.58 21.46 30.88
N ARG A 665 40.34 20.36 30.16
CA ARG A 665 39.84 20.41 28.78
C ARG A 665 38.74 19.38 28.53
N VAL A 666 37.76 19.78 27.74
CA VAL A 666 36.68 18.93 27.23
C VAL A 666 37.02 18.45 25.83
N MET A 667 36.67 17.21 25.50
CA MET A 667 36.70 16.73 24.12
C MET A 667 35.29 16.82 23.54
N PRO A 668 35.07 17.40 22.34
CA PRO A 668 33.77 17.32 21.69
C PRO A 668 33.45 15.87 21.32
N LEU A 669 32.19 15.47 21.46
CA LEU A 669 31.71 14.18 20.94
C LEU A 669 31.34 14.27 19.46
N VAL A 670 31.06 15.47 18.94
CA VAL A 670 30.72 15.74 17.53
C VAL A 670 29.47 14.99 17.08
N LEU A 671 28.54 14.76 18.01
CA LEU A 671 27.26 14.12 17.71
C LEU A 671 26.30 15.13 17.06
N PRO A 672 25.28 14.64 16.33
CA PRO A 672 24.23 15.50 15.81
C PRO A 672 23.52 16.32 16.89
N VAL A 673 23.05 17.49 16.49
CA VAL A 673 22.32 18.45 17.31
C VAL A 673 20.84 18.37 16.95
N ARG A 674 19.93 18.57 17.91
CA ARG A 674 18.48 18.48 17.69
C ARG A 674 17.92 19.85 17.28
N LEU A 675 16.78 19.88 16.61
CA LEU A 675 16.04 21.09 16.31
C LEU A 675 14.56 20.70 16.31
N ASN A 676 13.67 21.43 16.98
CA ASN A 676 12.24 21.14 16.88
C ASN A 676 11.63 21.90 15.70
N ASP A 677 10.55 21.38 15.12
CA ASP A 677 9.94 22.01 13.95
C ASP A 677 9.35 23.40 14.26
N ASP A 678 8.80 23.60 15.47
CA ASP A 678 8.31 24.92 15.94
C ASP A 678 9.40 26.02 15.94
N ASP A 679 10.68 25.62 16.02
CA ASP A 679 11.82 26.53 16.07
C ASP A 679 12.55 26.65 14.72
N ALA A 680 12.14 25.88 13.70
CA ALA A 680 12.83 25.81 12.42
C ALA A 680 12.82 27.16 11.68
N ASP A 681 11.72 27.92 11.77
CA ASP A 681 11.59 29.23 11.14
C ASP A 681 12.52 30.29 11.73
N VAL A 682 12.97 30.09 12.98
CA VAL A 682 13.82 31.04 13.70
C VAL A 682 15.29 30.91 13.29
N VAL A 683 15.68 29.77 12.74
CA VAL A 683 17.07 29.49 12.33
C VAL A 683 17.20 29.54 10.81
N THR A 684 17.08 30.73 10.20
CA THR A 684 17.02 30.87 8.73
C THR A 684 18.18 31.64 8.09
N THR A 685 18.52 31.23 6.85
CA THR A 685 19.53 31.66 5.85
C THR A 685 20.91 31.00 5.79
N GLU A 686 21.57 30.61 6.88
CA GLU A 686 22.88 29.89 6.79
C GLU A 686 22.75 28.35 6.88
N LEU A 687 21.71 27.83 7.57
CA LEU A 687 21.51 26.38 7.75
C LEU A 687 20.80 25.68 6.58
N ASP A 688 20.19 26.41 5.64
CA ASP A 688 19.45 25.84 4.49
C ASP A 688 20.33 24.97 3.57
N SER A 689 21.67 25.06 3.72
CA SER A 689 22.65 24.26 2.99
C SER A 689 22.97 22.91 3.62
N MET A 690 22.50 22.62 4.85
CA MET A 690 22.81 21.40 5.58
C MET A 690 21.64 20.41 5.58
N PRO A 691 21.89 19.09 5.47
CA PRO A 691 20.83 18.10 5.47
C PRO A 691 20.17 17.99 6.86
N LEU A 692 18.86 18.20 6.90
CA LEU A 692 18.02 18.03 8.08
C LEU A 692 17.29 16.68 8.01
N PHE A 693 17.25 15.96 9.13
CA PHE A 693 16.65 14.63 9.21
C PHE A 693 15.49 14.62 10.20
N ALA A 694 14.26 14.52 9.70
CA ALA A 694 13.06 14.47 10.55
C ALA A 694 13.00 13.18 11.40
N PHE A 695 12.46 13.31 12.61
CA PHE A 695 12.15 12.23 13.56
C PHE A 695 10.96 12.61 14.46
N GLN A 696 10.32 11.62 15.10
CA GLN A 696 9.27 11.86 16.10
C GLN A 696 9.82 11.84 17.54
N ASN A 697 9.48 12.83 18.34
CA ASN A 697 9.88 12.91 19.75
C ASN A 697 8.83 12.27 20.67
N TRP A 698 9.09 11.03 21.10
CA TRP A 698 8.16 10.26 21.93
C TRP A 698 7.98 10.80 23.36
N SER A 699 8.91 11.62 23.86
CA SER A 699 8.80 12.20 25.21
C SER A 699 7.89 13.44 25.27
N SER A 700 7.68 14.12 24.14
CA SER A 700 6.86 15.35 24.06
C SER A 700 5.68 15.24 23.08
N GLY A 701 5.64 14.21 22.24
CA GLY A 701 4.63 14.06 21.19
C GLY A 701 4.82 15.00 19.99
N GLY A 702 5.92 15.76 19.94
CA GLY A 702 6.24 16.69 18.84
C GLY A 702 7.15 16.08 17.77
N GLN A 703 7.25 16.73 16.61
CA GLN A 703 8.22 16.41 15.56
C GLN A 703 9.49 17.26 15.72
N GLY A 704 10.61 16.75 15.22
CA GLY A 704 11.88 17.49 15.19
C GLY A 704 12.84 16.96 14.14
N ARG A 705 13.98 17.64 14.00
CA ARG A 705 15.03 17.40 13.02
C ARG A 705 16.37 17.19 13.72
N LEU A 706 17.19 16.28 13.20
CA LEU A 706 18.60 16.16 13.55
C LEU A 706 19.44 16.90 12.51
N LEU A 707 20.38 17.70 13.00
CA LEU A 707 21.36 18.43 12.20
C LEU A 707 22.75 17.84 12.44
N ALA A 708 23.51 17.59 11.37
CA ALA A 708 24.89 17.14 11.48
C ALA A 708 25.76 18.18 12.22
N ALA A 709 26.75 17.71 12.98
CA ALA A 709 27.73 18.59 13.61
C ALA A 709 28.68 19.20 12.57
N ASP A 710 29.10 20.44 12.79
CA ASP A 710 30.14 21.10 11.99
C ASP A 710 31.05 21.92 12.89
N LEU A 711 32.23 21.40 13.25
CA LEU A 711 33.19 22.12 14.11
C LEU A 711 34.23 22.94 13.31
N HIS A 712 34.01 23.21 12.02
CA HIS A 712 34.94 23.95 11.15
C HIS A 712 36.37 23.39 11.16
N GLY A 713 36.52 22.06 11.14
CA GLY A 713 37.83 21.39 11.12
C GLY A 713 37.89 20.14 11.98
N LYS A 714 39.12 19.67 12.28
CA LYS A 714 39.31 18.46 13.10
C LYS A 714 38.98 18.74 14.57
N PRO A 715 38.21 17.86 15.24
CA PRO A 715 37.89 18.02 16.66
C PRO A 715 39.17 17.99 17.50
N LYS A 716 39.30 18.98 18.38
CA LYS A 716 40.40 19.13 19.35
C LYS A 716 39.84 19.42 20.74
N PRO A 717 40.61 19.21 21.83
CA PRO A 717 40.14 19.54 23.17
C PRO A 717 40.04 21.05 23.41
N TYR A 718 38.95 21.51 24.02
CA TYR A 718 38.68 22.92 24.35
C TYR A 718 38.72 23.17 25.85
N VAL A 719 39.03 24.41 26.25
CA VAL A 719 38.73 24.94 27.58
C VAL A 719 37.37 25.59 27.52
N LEU A 720 36.47 25.28 28.47
CA LEU A 720 35.18 25.95 28.49
C LEU A 720 35.32 27.35 29.08
N ARG A 721 34.96 28.35 28.29
CA ARG A 721 34.87 29.74 28.76
C ARG A 721 33.62 29.92 29.61
N ALA A 722 32.51 29.36 29.15
CA ALA A 722 31.24 29.41 29.84
C ALA A 722 30.42 28.12 29.66
N MET A 723 29.64 27.79 30.68
CA MET A 723 28.56 26.82 30.63
C MET A 723 27.23 27.54 30.82
N ILE A 724 26.33 27.37 29.86
CA ILE A 724 25.02 28.02 29.80
C ILE A 724 23.94 27.00 30.12
N MET A 725 23.12 27.32 31.12
CA MET A 725 21.90 26.60 31.48
C MET A 725 20.70 27.36 30.93
N MET A 726 19.93 26.70 30.07
CA MET A 726 18.83 27.32 29.34
C MET A 726 17.51 27.14 30.08
N GLU A 727 16.71 28.20 30.14
CA GLU A 727 15.40 28.23 30.81
C GLU A 727 14.38 28.99 29.96
N ARG A 728 13.12 28.57 30.00
CA ARG A 728 12.05 29.31 29.33
C ARG A 728 11.69 30.55 30.14
N GLY A 729 11.88 31.72 29.54
CA GLY A 729 11.55 33.01 30.13
C GLY A 729 10.13 33.49 29.78
N PRO A 730 9.62 34.53 30.46
CA PRO A 730 8.39 35.23 30.06
C PRO A 730 8.56 35.94 28.71
N ASP A 731 7.47 36.15 27.97
CA ASP A 731 7.49 36.75 26.63
C ASP A 731 8.20 38.12 26.64
N LYS A 732 9.21 38.26 25.76
CA LYS A 732 10.01 39.47 25.45
C LYS A 732 11.13 39.87 26.42
N GLU A 733 11.38 39.14 27.50
CA GLU A 733 12.55 39.42 28.36
C GLU A 733 13.63 38.34 28.24
N VAL A 734 14.86 38.79 27.98
CA VAL A 734 16.07 37.95 28.05
C VAL A 734 16.80 38.28 29.34
N LYS A 735 16.95 37.28 30.20
CA LYS A 735 17.59 37.44 31.51
C LYS A 735 18.79 36.50 31.63
N LEU A 736 19.98 37.08 31.71
CA LEU A 736 21.24 36.37 31.90
C LEU A 736 21.74 36.60 33.34
N GLU A 737 21.91 35.52 34.10
CA GLU A 737 22.36 35.57 35.49
C GLU A 737 23.52 34.62 35.74
N LYS A 738 24.41 34.95 36.68
CA LYS A 738 25.40 33.98 37.16
C LYS A 738 24.71 32.86 37.90
N ALA A 739 25.02 31.63 37.54
CA ALA A 739 24.47 30.44 38.19
C ALA A 739 25.33 30.01 39.39
N SER A 740 24.68 29.37 40.37
CA SER A 740 25.40 28.70 41.45
C SER A 740 26.00 27.39 40.97
N LEU A 741 27.08 26.95 41.64
CA LEU A 741 27.70 25.65 41.38
C LEU A 741 26.69 24.50 41.50
N HIS A 742 25.80 24.57 42.50
CA HIS A 742 24.75 23.58 42.70
C HIS A 742 23.80 23.47 41.50
N ARG A 743 23.36 24.60 40.94
CA ARG A 743 22.46 24.60 39.76
C ARG A 743 23.16 24.04 38.53
N ALA A 744 24.44 24.36 38.32
CA ALA A 744 25.24 23.81 37.22
C ALA A 744 25.47 22.31 37.37
N LEU A 745 25.73 21.84 38.60
CA LEU A 745 25.85 20.42 38.89
C LEU A 745 24.53 19.70 38.61
N ASP A 746 23.40 20.23 39.08
CA ASP A 746 22.08 19.64 38.83
C ASP A 746 21.77 19.56 37.33
N ALA A 747 22.09 20.60 36.57
CA ALA A 747 21.92 20.60 35.12
C ALA A 747 22.81 19.56 34.42
N ALA A 748 24.09 19.49 34.79
CA ALA A 748 25.02 18.52 34.23
C ALA A 748 24.61 17.08 34.56
N LEU A 749 24.20 16.80 35.80
CA LEU A 749 23.85 15.44 36.25
C LEU A 749 22.65 14.84 35.53
N VAL A 750 21.71 15.67 35.06
CA VAL A 750 20.51 15.22 34.34
C VAL A 750 20.87 14.53 33.03
N SER A 751 21.92 15.00 32.36
CA SER A 751 22.33 14.56 31.03
C SER A 751 23.71 13.90 31.02
N ALA A 752 24.31 13.66 32.18
CA ALA A 752 25.61 13.05 32.32
C ALA A 752 25.54 11.52 32.43
N THR A 753 26.51 10.86 31.82
CA THR A 753 26.65 9.41 31.89
C THR A 753 28.11 8.97 32.01
N GLY A 754 28.31 7.83 32.67
CA GLY A 754 29.58 7.14 32.83
C GLY A 754 29.77 6.04 31.77
N GLU A 755 30.67 5.10 32.05
CA GLU A 755 30.99 3.99 31.14
C GLU A 755 29.73 3.19 30.77
N GLN A 756 29.55 2.95 29.46
CA GLN A 756 28.42 2.19 28.88
C GLN A 756 27.03 2.70 29.29
N GLY A 757 26.85 4.02 29.46
CA GLY A 757 25.55 4.59 29.81
C GLY A 757 25.22 4.55 31.31
N ALA A 758 26.15 4.10 32.17
CA ALA A 758 25.92 3.98 33.61
C ALA A 758 25.68 5.34 34.28
N HIS A 759 24.94 5.34 35.40
CA HIS A 759 24.88 6.49 36.28
C HIS A 759 26.25 6.83 36.86
N LEU A 760 26.49 8.12 37.11
CA LEU A 760 27.74 8.58 37.71
C LEU A 760 27.89 8.04 39.14
N SER A 761 29.08 7.49 39.43
CA SER A 761 29.48 7.11 40.78
C SER A 761 29.70 8.35 41.65
N GLY A 762 29.67 8.19 42.97
CA GLY A 762 29.88 9.31 43.90
C GLY A 762 31.23 10.02 43.71
N SER A 763 32.28 9.29 43.29
CA SER A 763 33.58 9.89 42.96
C SER A 763 33.53 10.72 41.68
N GLN A 764 32.81 10.26 40.64
CA GLN A 764 32.58 11.03 39.42
C GLN A 764 31.76 12.30 39.69
N VAL A 765 30.73 12.22 40.52
CA VAL A 765 29.92 13.39 40.92
C VAL A 765 30.77 14.44 41.64
N ASN A 766 31.62 14.02 42.58
CA ASN A 766 32.52 14.94 43.28
C ASN A 766 33.52 15.58 42.32
N ALA A 767 34.13 14.79 41.43
CA ALA A 767 35.08 15.30 40.45
C ALA A 767 34.40 16.27 39.47
N LEU A 768 33.17 15.98 39.04
CA LEU A 768 32.39 16.88 38.19
C LEU A 768 32.10 18.21 38.91
N ASN A 769 31.74 18.16 40.19
CA ASN A 769 31.53 19.36 41.01
C ASN A 769 32.80 20.21 41.11
N GLU A 770 33.97 19.61 41.33
CA GLU A 770 35.26 20.33 41.32
C GLU A 770 35.56 20.95 39.94
N TRP A 771 35.26 20.22 38.86
CA TRP A 771 35.50 20.72 37.50
C TRP A 771 34.65 21.94 37.14
N LEU A 772 33.40 21.97 37.61
CA LEU A 772 32.46 23.08 37.37
C LEU A 772 32.90 24.41 38.03
N GLU A 773 33.87 24.39 38.94
CA GLU A 773 34.48 25.63 39.47
C GLU A 773 35.37 26.36 38.44
N GLY A 774 35.73 25.69 37.34
CA GLY A 774 36.59 26.23 36.29
C GLY A 774 35.90 27.24 35.35
N PRO A 775 34.85 26.84 34.61
CA PRO A 775 34.18 27.72 33.64
C PRO A 775 33.27 28.77 34.31
N ALA A 776 32.95 29.84 33.58
CA ALA A 776 31.91 30.76 34.02
C ALA A 776 30.52 30.12 33.88
N LEU A 777 29.71 30.16 34.94
CA LEU A 777 28.41 29.50 35.00
C LEU A 777 27.29 30.53 34.84
N TYR A 778 26.42 30.34 33.85
CA TYR A 778 25.30 31.25 33.57
C TYR A 778 23.98 30.53 33.37
N THR A 779 22.91 31.11 33.89
CA THR A 779 21.54 30.78 33.53
C THR A 779 21.01 31.83 32.56
N LEU A 780 20.44 31.40 31.44
CA LEU A 780 19.81 32.26 30.46
C LEU A 780 18.32 31.90 30.34
N ALA A 781 17.45 32.81 30.77
CA ALA A 781 16.02 32.73 30.52
C ALA A 781 15.67 33.56 29.28
N PHE A 782 14.99 32.94 28.30
CA PHE A 782 14.62 33.59 27.04
C PHE A 782 13.32 33.01 26.47
N ALA A 783 12.66 33.79 25.61
CA ALA A 783 11.52 33.34 24.79
C ALA A 783 11.88 33.30 23.29
N ASP A 784 12.78 34.19 22.86
CA ASP A 784 13.30 34.26 21.49
C ASP A 784 14.79 33.87 21.50
N PRO A 785 15.19 32.78 20.82
CA PRO A 785 16.57 32.32 20.79
C PRO A 785 17.51 33.32 20.08
N VAL A 786 17.03 34.16 19.17
CA VAL A 786 17.85 35.19 18.52
C VAL A 786 18.26 36.26 19.54
N LEU A 787 17.30 36.77 20.30
CA LEU A 787 17.58 37.75 21.36
C LEU A 787 18.45 37.15 22.47
N GLY A 788 18.19 35.88 22.83
CA GLY A 788 19.01 35.14 23.78
C GLY A 788 20.46 35.00 23.35
N ALA A 789 20.68 34.60 22.09
CA ALA A 789 22.00 34.42 21.52
C ALA A 789 22.76 35.74 21.40
N GLN A 790 22.11 36.82 20.93
CA GLN A 790 22.73 38.15 20.85
C GLN A 790 23.19 38.63 22.24
N LYS A 791 22.35 38.44 23.27
CA LYS A 791 22.72 38.81 24.65
C LYS A 791 23.95 38.06 25.15
N LEU A 792 24.12 36.80 24.76
CA LEU A 792 25.30 36.01 25.11
C LEU A 792 26.56 36.46 24.35
N VAL A 793 26.44 36.76 23.05
CA VAL A 793 27.55 37.29 22.24
C VAL A 793 28.07 38.58 22.87
N ASP A 794 27.17 39.49 23.23
CA ASP A 794 27.52 40.77 23.86
C ASP A 794 28.18 40.58 25.23
N GLU A 795 27.63 39.72 26.10
CA GLU A 795 28.17 39.49 27.45
C GLU A 795 29.54 38.78 27.42
N LEU A 796 29.70 37.82 26.51
CA LEU A 796 30.93 37.07 26.36
C LEU A 796 31.96 37.82 25.49
N GLY A 797 31.59 38.93 24.85
CA GLY A 797 32.48 39.73 24.00
C GLY A 797 33.07 38.89 22.87
N ILE A 798 32.20 38.22 22.11
CA ILE A 798 32.54 37.32 21.00
C ILE A 798 32.40 38.04 19.66
#